data_AF-A0A1G1HZ90-F1
#
_entry.id   AF-A0A1G1HZ90-F1
#
_cell.length_a   1.000
_cell.length_b   1.000
_cell.length_c   1.000
_cell.angle_alpha   90.00
_cell.angle_beta   90.00
_cell.angle_gamma   90.00
#
_symmetry.space_group_name_H-M   'P 1'
#
loop_
_entity.id
_entity.type
_entity.pdbx_description
1 polymer ?
#
loop_
_entity_poly.entity_id
_entity_poly.type
_entity_poly.pdbx_seq_one_letter_code
_entity_poly.pdbx_strand_id
1 'polypeptide(L)'
;MKIRSSRTREIALVAAVMLVAGLAFTYPLARHFSTDILYTHHPIEGYERVPLEQGDHLHLFYHLWLFKDSVLSGRSFFVDPYQFQYGSHKEFLFQISLLPVVFAVLSIAGDVAAYNMLTILSFVFSGLSAYLLFRLDTADRWAAFLGCLVVALFPYRVAQLAGHANGFLFFLIPLYLYLFERSVRGERWLAYGLAAGVTFFLTGTMEFHLVYYLTLLMGLYLPFRFVQPLSSWLVPNPGAGATAPPAAGAADAVVFAAGASAAMAVFGGLRSTMAAVSLENWFLASVLGGLVLWGFWRLAVRAVLPHSSFDPGRFIWRSALPFAPLTILSLYPAGQWAGLPAWGRNLGIAAGVGAAGLLIFSVAGLFRTFRLREGWKANALARLRPFGLQVLFYGATFGFLIGIKKWVFGPSVAGGGRSMAEVRLFSPRLGDLFAASHENAERFVYVGVVALLIACLGLFLWRNRESEERRGRVLFFAVVFALAVVLAVGPHLDAFPLYHGLFKTLPFFNYPRVAGRYILLASLALGFMAAFGAEVLRARLAKRWSRSVLAVGAALLIVADYAPRNAMGITALPDRSAVYDRLAREMSPADVVLELPIWPGVTAWSSIYQYTVTRYRYRMVNGYSPATSREYVEKVFKPLYPMDFGEVRETQYEFMRRNGIRFVVMHEEAFPEKISPFPPSLTNARLARSPYLEFLTSDGNASLYRVRDEKPSIQQEFKETSPVAKLYEAERLPRKVGRVIEDPRASGGRAIQAVSGDPEGFLTFGPEQVYPTGEYRVRFLVRGAAGGKPGPVGKVEVATDQGNKILAQRDIDVGRNGSGYDPIELRVRVDGPTPLEFRTHYAGTGEVRIDAVIVSFADVPDRPWRFEAEDLLRQTGRVISDAGARGGKAVQAISEISPPIYVMYGPYWFVPAGRYKARFRLRWEGVSGSGKAATLEVATDFGRKVLGESVVYPLDLTKKSGFQDVNVPFDLGDATAIDLRVKYHGSGSLWVDSVEIVPREMPGS
;
A
#
# COMPACT_ATOMS: atom_id res chain seq x y z
N MET A 1 5.90 -38.57 34.29
CA MET A 1 6.43 -38.60 32.90
C MET A 1 5.36 -38.54 31.80
N LYS A 2 4.25 -39.32 31.87
CA LYS A 2 3.19 -39.37 30.84
C LYS A 2 2.49 -38.03 30.51
N ILE A 3 2.20 -37.17 31.48
CA ILE A 3 1.47 -35.89 31.25
C ILE A 3 2.30 -34.86 30.47
N ARG A 4 3.61 -34.73 30.74
CA ARG A 4 4.51 -33.87 29.96
C ARG A 4 4.58 -34.31 28.50
N SER A 5 4.61 -35.63 28.23
CA SER A 5 4.63 -36.16 26.86
C SER A 5 3.38 -35.81 26.05
N SER A 6 2.20 -35.74 26.68
CA SER A 6 0.95 -35.42 25.99
C SER A 6 0.86 -33.96 25.54
N ARG A 7 1.36 -33.01 26.34
CA ARG A 7 1.31 -31.58 25.99
C ARG A 7 2.33 -31.23 24.91
N THR A 8 3.51 -31.85 24.93
CA THR A 8 4.51 -31.70 23.88
C THR A 8 4.00 -32.23 22.54
N ARG A 9 3.34 -33.41 22.53
CA ARG A 9 2.71 -33.96 21.32
C ARG A 9 1.62 -33.04 20.75
N GLU A 10 0.82 -32.44 21.61
CA GLU A 10 -0.23 -31.49 21.21
C GLU A 10 0.36 -30.24 20.55
N ILE A 11 1.37 -29.63 21.16
CA ILE A 11 2.07 -28.46 20.59
C ILE A 11 2.72 -28.82 19.24
N ALA A 12 3.38 -29.97 19.16
CA ALA A 12 3.98 -30.45 17.92
C ALA A 12 2.95 -30.67 16.81
N LEU A 13 1.76 -31.19 17.14
CA LEU A 13 0.67 -31.36 16.18
C LEU A 13 0.15 -30.00 15.67
N VAL A 14 -0.06 -29.03 16.56
CA VAL A 14 -0.48 -27.68 16.14
C VAL A 14 0.57 -27.07 15.21
N ALA A 15 1.85 -27.17 15.56
CA ALA A 15 2.94 -26.70 14.72
C ALA A 15 2.96 -27.37 13.34
N ALA A 16 2.78 -28.69 13.28
CA ALA A 16 2.72 -29.44 12.03
C ALA A 16 1.53 -29.03 11.15
N VAL A 17 0.35 -28.82 11.75
CA VAL A 17 -0.81 -28.34 10.99
C VAL A 17 -0.60 -26.92 10.48
N MET A 18 -0.02 -26.03 11.29
CA MET A 18 0.30 -24.66 10.84
C MET A 18 1.36 -24.65 9.73
N LEU A 19 2.32 -25.59 9.77
CA LEU A 19 3.32 -25.76 8.71
C LEU A 19 2.63 -26.15 7.38
N VAL A 20 1.75 -27.15 7.42
CA VAL A 20 0.98 -27.58 6.23
C VAL A 20 0.09 -26.45 5.72
N ALA A 21 -0.58 -25.72 6.63
CA ALA A 21 -1.40 -24.58 6.26
C ALA A 21 -0.56 -23.45 5.63
N GLY A 22 0.64 -23.17 6.15
CA GLY A 22 1.57 -22.22 5.55
C GLY A 22 1.97 -22.62 4.12
N LEU A 23 2.29 -23.90 3.89
CA LEU A 23 2.60 -24.40 2.56
C LEU A 23 1.41 -24.30 1.59
N ALA A 24 0.19 -24.56 2.07
CA ALA A 24 -1.02 -24.49 1.27
C ALA A 24 -1.42 -23.04 0.94
N PHE A 25 -1.41 -22.16 1.94
CA PHE A 25 -1.81 -20.74 1.79
C PHE A 25 -0.80 -19.95 0.96
N THR A 26 0.45 -20.42 0.87
CA THR A 26 1.50 -19.78 0.07
C THR A 26 1.71 -20.41 -1.30
N TYR A 27 0.83 -21.31 -1.74
CA TYR A 27 0.93 -21.89 -3.07
C TYR A 27 1.02 -20.79 -4.17
N PRO A 28 1.99 -20.87 -5.12
CA PRO A 28 2.85 -22.02 -5.43
C PRO A 28 4.28 -21.97 -4.84
N LEU A 29 4.55 -21.13 -3.83
CA LEU A 29 5.89 -20.84 -3.28
C LEU A 29 6.76 -22.08 -3.02
N ALA A 30 6.18 -23.16 -2.49
CA ALA A 30 6.92 -24.39 -2.18
C ALA A 30 7.61 -25.03 -3.41
N ARG A 31 7.09 -24.81 -4.63
CA ARG A 31 7.71 -25.30 -5.87
C ARG A 31 8.93 -24.49 -6.29
N HIS A 32 9.00 -23.23 -5.86
CA HIS A 32 10.04 -22.26 -6.22
C HIS A 32 10.80 -21.76 -4.98
N PHE A 33 10.91 -22.62 -3.97
CA PHE A 33 11.27 -22.24 -2.61
C PHE A 33 12.64 -21.56 -2.47
N SER A 34 13.56 -21.80 -3.40
CA SER A 34 14.91 -21.22 -3.37
C SER A 34 15.18 -20.23 -4.51
N THR A 35 14.20 -19.98 -5.39
CA THR A 35 14.38 -19.11 -6.57
C THR A 35 13.45 -17.91 -6.57
N ASP A 36 12.29 -18.01 -5.93
CA ASP A 36 11.24 -17.00 -5.99
C ASP A 36 10.79 -16.60 -4.57
N ILE A 37 10.23 -15.40 -4.40
CA ILE A 37 9.61 -14.94 -3.15
C ILE A 37 8.21 -14.39 -3.39
N LEU A 38 7.38 -14.30 -2.35
CA LEU A 38 6.03 -13.71 -2.47
C LEU A 38 6.10 -12.21 -2.73
N TYR A 39 5.34 -11.73 -3.72
CA TYR A 39 5.23 -10.31 -4.03
C TYR A 39 3.80 -9.75 -3.85
N THR A 40 2.77 -10.60 -3.93
CA THR A 40 1.37 -10.20 -3.70
C THR A 40 0.49 -11.37 -3.28
N HIS A 41 -0.59 -11.07 -2.55
CA HIS A 41 -1.63 -12.04 -2.18
C HIS A 41 -2.64 -12.29 -3.27
N HIS A 42 -2.91 -11.27 -4.08
CA HIS A 42 -3.90 -11.30 -5.16
C HIS A 42 -3.21 -10.85 -6.44
N PRO A 43 -2.48 -11.77 -7.11
CA PRO A 43 -1.98 -11.46 -8.44
C PRO A 43 -3.16 -11.29 -9.39
N ILE A 44 -2.95 -10.45 -10.40
CA ILE A 44 -3.82 -10.41 -11.57
C ILE A 44 -3.69 -11.77 -12.27
N GLU A 45 -4.77 -12.28 -12.87
CA GLU A 45 -4.71 -13.54 -13.62
C GLU A 45 -3.61 -13.47 -14.70
N GLY A 46 -2.72 -14.47 -14.72
CA GLY A 46 -1.53 -14.50 -15.57
C GLY A 46 -0.28 -13.85 -14.97
N TYR A 47 -0.38 -13.23 -13.80
CA TYR A 47 0.72 -12.62 -13.04
C TYR A 47 1.08 -13.43 -11.79
N GLU A 48 0.65 -14.69 -11.69
CA GLU A 48 0.95 -15.54 -10.54
C GLU A 48 2.47 -15.76 -10.36
N ARG A 49 3.24 -15.65 -11.44
CA ARG A 49 4.70 -15.67 -11.44
C ARG A 49 5.25 -14.64 -12.43
N VAL A 50 6.09 -13.72 -11.96
CA VAL A 50 6.70 -12.64 -12.77
C VAL A 50 8.18 -12.46 -12.46
N PRO A 51 9.03 -11.95 -13.38
CA PRO A 51 10.44 -11.74 -13.12
C PRO A 51 10.69 -10.42 -12.39
N LEU A 52 11.42 -10.48 -11.28
CA LEU A 52 11.97 -9.31 -10.57
C LEU A 52 10.98 -8.14 -10.38
N GLU A 53 9.74 -8.46 -10.02
CA GLU A 53 8.72 -7.46 -9.70
C GLU A 53 9.18 -6.54 -8.56
N GLN A 54 9.11 -5.24 -8.77
CA GLN A 54 9.42 -4.25 -7.75
C GLN A 54 8.44 -4.29 -6.57
N GLY A 55 8.91 -4.03 -5.35
CA GLY A 55 8.02 -3.85 -4.21
C GLY A 55 8.70 -3.93 -2.84
N ASP A 56 7.89 -3.79 -1.79
CA ASP A 56 8.37 -3.85 -0.41
C ASP A 56 8.94 -5.23 -0.02
N HIS A 57 8.62 -6.28 -0.77
CA HIS A 57 9.17 -7.62 -0.57
C HIS A 57 10.68 -7.68 -0.87
N LEU A 58 11.15 -7.04 -1.95
CA LEU A 58 12.58 -6.88 -2.24
C LEU A 58 13.26 -5.96 -1.22
N HIS A 59 12.58 -4.91 -0.78
CA HIS A 59 13.08 -4.01 0.27
C HIS A 59 13.30 -4.73 1.60
N LEU A 60 12.30 -5.50 2.06
CA LEU A 60 12.42 -6.30 3.27
C LEU A 60 13.53 -7.35 3.12
N PHE A 61 13.60 -8.02 1.97
CA PHE A 61 14.68 -8.97 1.67
C PHE A 61 16.06 -8.32 1.81
N TYR A 62 16.25 -7.14 1.21
CA TYR A 62 17.47 -6.36 1.33
C TYR A 62 17.83 -6.04 2.78
N HIS A 63 16.88 -5.57 3.60
CA HIS A 63 17.16 -5.25 5.00
C HIS A 63 17.50 -6.47 5.87
N LEU A 64 16.88 -7.62 5.59
CA LEU A 64 17.24 -8.89 6.25
C LEU A 64 18.65 -9.35 5.86
N TRP A 65 18.96 -9.27 4.56
CA TRP A 65 20.29 -9.57 4.03
C TRP A 65 21.35 -8.61 4.58
N LEU A 66 21.04 -7.32 4.68
CA LEU A 66 21.97 -6.29 5.11
C LEU A 66 22.42 -6.49 6.56
N PHE A 67 21.52 -6.92 7.44
CA PHE A 67 21.89 -7.31 8.79
C PHE A 67 22.88 -8.47 8.79
N LYS A 68 22.60 -9.53 8.02
CA LYS A 68 23.50 -10.68 7.88
C LYS A 68 24.86 -10.24 7.35
N ASP A 69 24.89 -9.42 6.30
CA ASP A 69 26.13 -8.90 5.73
C ASP A 69 26.92 -8.06 6.75
N SER A 70 26.22 -7.26 7.57
CA SER A 70 26.84 -6.44 8.62
C SER A 70 27.45 -7.30 9.73
N VAL A 71 26.79 -8.39 10.14
CA VAL A 71 27.34 -9.38 11.09
C VAL A 71 28.59 -10.03 10.51
N LEU A 72 28.52 -10.54 9.28
CA LEU A 72 29.62 -11.27 8.65
C LEU A 72 30.82 -10.37 8.31
N SER A 73 30.58 -9.09 8.03
CA SER A 73 31.61 -8.11 7.67
C SER A 73 32.10 -7.28 8.87
N GLY A 74 31.56 -7.48 10.07
CA GLY A 74 31.91 -6.69 11.27
C GLY A 74 31.55 -5.19 11.16
N ARG A 75 30.50 -4.83 10.41
CA ARG A 75 30.07 -3.44 10.17
C ARG A 75 29.01 -2.98 11.18
N SER A 76 28.77 -1.68 11.22
CA SER A 76 27.73 -1.08 12.07
C SER A 76 26.33 -1.48 11.62
N PHE A 77 25.47 -1.87 12.57
CA PHE A 77 24.04 -2.14 12.34
C PHE A 77 23.18 -0.88 12.14
N PHE A 78 23.79 0.29 12.35
CA PHE A 78 23.08 1.56 12.37
C PHE A 78 23.20 2.37 11.08
N VAL A 79 24.03 1.93 10.14
CA VAL A 79 24.35 2.67 8.92
C VAL A 79 24.25 1.72 7.73
N ASP A 80 23.52 2.14 6.71
CA ASP A 80 23.55 1.48 5.40
C ASP A 80 24.84 1.86 4.65
N PRO A 81 25.74 0.90 4.33
CA PRO A 81 26.96 1.19 3.60
C PRO A 81 26.76 1.21 2.07
N TYR A 82 25.58 0.81 1.57
CA TYR A 82 25.36 0.56 0.15
C TYR A 82 24.52 1.63 -0.53
N GLN A 83 23.35 2.00 0.01
CA GLN A 83 22.48 3.00 -0.64
C GLN A 83 22.70 4.42 -0.11
N PHE A 84 22.21 5.41 -0.86
CA PHE A 84 22.29 6.82 -0.50
C PHE A 84 23.72 7.32 -0.21
N GLN A 85 24.69 6.82 -0.97
CA GLN A 85 26.11 7.15 -0.81
C GLN A 85 26.44 8.46 -1.51
N TYR A 86 26.19 9.59 -0.83
CA TYR A 86 26.54 10.93 -1.31
C TYR A 86 27.10 11.81 -0.19
N GLY A 87 28.17 12.55 -0.48
CA GLY A 87 28.83 13.43 0.50
C GLY A 87 29.20 12.72 1.81
N SER A 88 28.84 13.33 2.95
CA SER A 88 29.00 12.75 4.29
C SER A 88 27.72 12.10 4.84
N HIS A 89 26.67 11.96 4.01
CA HIS A 89 25.39 11.39 4.44
C HIS A 89 25.58 9.92 4.83
N LYS A 90 24.85 9.52 5.87
CA LYS A 90 24.75 8.13 6.32
C LYS A 90 23.29 7.82 6.53
N GLU A 91 22.75 6.91 5.73
CA GLU A 91 21.38 6.46 5.95
C GLU A 91 21.33 5.67 7.25
N PHE A 92 20.63 6.21 8.24
CA PHE A 92 20.53 5.63 9.55
C PHE A 92 19.48 4.52 9.53
N LEU A 93 19.89 3.31 9.88
CA LEU A 93 19.01 2.15 9.97
C LEU A 93 18.94 1.65 11.40
N PHE A 94 17.82 1.00 11.74
CA PHE A 94 17.71 0.26 12.98
C PHE A 94 17.52 -1.21 12.64
N GLN A 95 18.63 -1.91 12.37
CA GLN A 95 18.60 -3.32 11.92
C GLN A 95 18.56 -4.33 13.07
N ILE A 96 18.61 -3.89 14.33
CA ILE A 96 18.68 -4.80 15.48
C ILE A 96 17.28 -5.34 15.80
N SER A 97 16.96 -6.48 15.18
CA SER A 97 15.69 -7.17 15.37
C SER A 97 15.79 -8.70 15.28
N LEU A 98 14.76 -9.40 15.78
CA LEU A 98 14.68 -10.87 15.77
C LEU A 98 14.58 -11.44 14.35
N LEU A 99 13.84 -10.77 13.46
CA LEU A 99 13.60 -11.27 12.11
C LEU A 99 14.90 -11.37 11.28
N PRO A 100 15.77 -10.33 11.21
CA PRO A 100 17.08 -10.46 10.59
C PRO A 100 18.02 -11.47 11.26
N VAL A 101 17.95 -11.64 12.59
CA VAL A 101 18.74 -12.67 13.29
C VAL A 101 18.32 -14.07 12.85
N VAL A 102 17.02 -14.36 12.83
CA VAL A 102 16.51 -15.65 12.37
C VAL A 102 16.80 -15.84 10.88
N PHE A 103 16.64 -14.79 10.06
CA PHE A 103 17.04 -14.82 8.64
C PHE A 103 18.51 -15.23 8.48
N ALA A 104 19.43 -14.59 9.21
CA ALA A 104 20.86 -14.86 9.11
C ALA A 104 21.20 -16.32 9.46
N VAL A 105 20.54 -16.90 10.46
CA VAL A 105 20.68 -18.32 10.81
C VAL A 105 20.12 -19.23 9.71
N LEU A 106 18.95 -18.91 9.17
CA LEU A 106 18.31 -19.71 8.12
C LEU A 106 19.01 -19.59 6.75
N SER A 107 19.77 -18.52 6.54
CA SER A 107 20.51 -18.23 5.30
C SER A 107 21.58 -19.28 4.96
N ILE A 108 21.89 -20.20 5.87
CA ILE A 108 22.71 -21.40 5.57
C ILE A 108 22.08 -22.22 4.43
N ALA A 109 20.74 -22.20 4.28
CA ALA A 109 20.02 -22.84 3.18
C ALA A 109 19.95 -21.99 1.89
N GLY A 110 20.55 -20.80 1.88
CA GLY A 110 20.41 -19.79 0.84
C GLY A 110 19.44 -18.68 1.24
N ASP A 111 19.70 -17.44 0.78
CA ASP A 111 18.98 -16.24 1.23
C ASP A 111 17.50 -16.24 0.84
N VAL A 112 17.19 -16.69 -0.38
CA VAL A 112 15.82 -16.83 -0.88
C VAL A 112 15.06 -17.90 -0.07
N ALA A 113 15.70 -19.05 0.13
CA ALA A 113 15.14 -20.11 0.96
C ALA A 113 14.89 -19.63 2.40
N ALA A 114 15.81 -18.86 2.99
CA ALA A 114 15.65 -18.30 4.33
C ALA A 114 14.45 -17.35 4.43
N TYR A 115 14.24 -16.48 3.44
CA TYR A 115 13.06 -15.61 3.38
C TYR A 115 11.76 -16.42 3.32
N ASN A 116 11.74 -17.47 2.51
CA ASN A 116 10.57 -18.35 2.39
C ASN A 116 10.35 -19.22 3.63
N MET A 117 11.42 -19.67 4.29
CA MET A 117 11.33 -20.32 5.60
C MET A 117 10.72 -19.38 6.64
N LEU A 118 11.12 -18.11 6.69
CA LEU A 118 10.48 -17.11 7.57
C LEU A 118 9.00 -16.94 7.28
N THR A 119 8.63 -16.89 6.00
CA THR A 119 7.24 -16.81 5.55
C THR A 119 6.43 -17.98 6.10
N ILE A 120 6.90 -19.21 5.91
CA ILE A 120 6.22 -20.43 6.36
C ILE A 120 6.21 -20.54 7.90
N LEU A 121 7.34 -20.26 8.55
CA LEU A 121 7.46 -20.30 10.01
C LEU A 121 6.59 -19.25 10.70
N SER A 122 6.24 -18.14 10.02
CA SER A 122 5.30 -17.15 10.56
C SER A 122 3.94 -17.77 10.90
N PHE A 123 3.44 -18.72 10.11
CA PHE A 123 2.20 -19.45 10.40
C PHE A 123 2.32 -20.28 11.67
N VAL A 124 3.46 -20.98 11.82
CA VAL A 124 3.76 -21.78 13.01
C VAL A 124 3.83 -20.91 14.25
N PHE A 125 4.58 -19.80 14.21
CA PHE A 125 4.72 -18.91 15.36
C PHE A 125 3.40 -18.22 15.72
N SER A 126 2.66 -17.69 14.74
CA SER A 126 1.35 -17.07 14.97
C SER A 126 0.32 -18.05 15.52
N GLY A 127 0.27 -19.27 14.98
CA GLY A 127 -0.64 -20.31 15.46
C GLY A 127 -0.27 -20.79 16.86
N LEU A 128 1.02 -21.04 17.13
CA LEU A 128 1.48 -21.49 18.44
C LEU A 128 1.27 -20.43 19.54
N SER A 129 1.61 -19.17 19.29
CA SER A 129 1.45 -18.12 20.31
C SER A 129 -0.02 -17.84 20.61
N ALA A 130 -0.89 -17.81 19.58
CA ALA A 130 -2.34 -17.70 19.76
C ALA A 130 -2.92 -18.92 20.48
N TYR A 131 -2.50 -20.13 20.09
CA TYR A 131 -2.92 -21.36 20.75
C TYR A 131 -2.55 -21.37 22.24
N LEU A 132 -1.30 -21.03 22.57
CA LEU A 132 -0.83 -20.95 23.95
C LEU A 132 -1.61 -19.92 24.77
N LEU A 133 -1.89 -18.74 24.20
CA LEU A 133 -2.72 -17.72 24.82
C LEU A 133 -4.13 -18.23 25.09
N PHE A 134 -4.83 -18.76 24.09
CA PHE A 134 -6.22 -19.19 24.22
C PHE A 134 -6.37 -20.40 25.15
N ARG A 135 -5.37 -21.27 25.21
CA ARG A 135 -5.29 -22.38 26.17
C ARG A 135 -5.20 -21.95 27.63
N LEU A 136 -4.91 -20.69 27.92
CA LEU A 136 -4.97 -20.16 29.29
C LEU A 136 -6.41 -20.00 29.79
N ASP A 137 -7.36 -19.79 28.88
CA ASP A 137 -8.76 -19.43 29.21
C ASP A 137 -9.80 -20.41 28.68
N THR A 138 -9.39 -21.33 27.81
CA THR A 138 -10.25 -22.38 27.28
C THR A 138 -9.81 -23.74 27.80
N ALA A 139 -10.74 -24.49 28.39
CA ALA A 139 -10.45 -25.83 28.89
C ALA A 139 -10.36 -26.85 27.75
N ASP A 140 -11.02 -26.59 26.62
CA ASP A 140 -11.05 -27.48 25.46
C ASP A 140 -9.93 -27.15 24.47
N ARG A 141 -9.04 -28.13 24.26
CA ARG A 141 -7.93 -28.01 23.30
C ARG A 141 -8.35 -27.76 21.85
N TRP A 142 -9.48 -28.31 21.42
CA TRP A 142 -9.98 -28.12 20.05
C TRP A 142 -10.52 -26.72 19.88
N ALA A 143 -11.13 -26.17 20.92
CA ALA A 143 -11.63 -24.80 20.91
C ALA A 143 -10.49 -23.79 20.78
N ALA A 144 -9.42 -23.95 21.57
CA ALA A 144 -8.20 -23.14 21.42
C ALA A 144 -7.56 -23.28 20.03
N PHE A 145 -7.55 -24.49 19.47
CA PHE A 145 -7.04 -24.75 18.12
C PHE A 145 -7.86 -24.03 17.04
N LEU A 146 -9.19 -23.99 17.16
CA LEU A 146 -10.02 -23.24 16.23
C LEU A 146 -9.75 -21.73 16.30
N GLY A 147 -9.60 -21.16 17.50
CA GLY A 147 -9.20 -19.77 17.63
C GLY A 147 -7.81 -19.47 17.05
N CYS A 148 -6.85 -20.39 17.21
CA CYS A 148 -5.51 -20.15 16.66
C CYS A 148 -5.48 -20.22 15.12
N LEU A 149 -6.32 -21.05 14.49
CA LEU A 149 -6.52 -21.02 13.04
C LEU A 149 -7.00 -19.65 12.58
N VAL A 150 -7.93 -19.04 13.31
CA VAL A 150 -8.45 -17.70 12.97
C VAL A 150 -7.34 -16.66 12.92
N VAL A 151 -6.42 -16.70 13.89
CA VAL A 151 -5.29 -15.77 13.99
C VAL A 151 -4.21 -16.06 12.96
N ALA A 152 -3.80 -17.33 12.81
CA ALA A 152 -2.70 -17.72 11.94
C ALA A 152 -3.04 -17.56 10.45
N LEU A 153 -4.30 -17.84 10.08
CA LEU A 153 -4.76 -17.80 8.70
C LEU A 153 -5.48 -16.50 8.35
N PHE A 154 -5.45 -15.51 9.25
CA PHE A 154 -6.20 -14.27 9.06
C PHE A 154 -5.82 -13.60 7.73
N PRO A 155 -6.77 -13.32 6.81
CA PRO A 155 -6.46 -12.92 5.44
C PRO A 155 -5.60 -11.66 5.34
N TYR A 156 -5.89 -10.63 6.15
CA TYR A 156 -5.05 -9.42 6.18
C TYR A 156 -3.62 -9.74 6.60
N ARG A 157 -3.40 -10.64 7.57
CA ARG A 157 -2.04 -11.04 8.00
C ARG A 157 -1.30 -11.74 6.87
N VAL A 158 -1.96 -12.70 6.22
CA VAL A 158 -1.37 -13.48 5.12
C VAL A 158 -1.03 -12.54 3.95
N ALA A 159 -1.89 -11.58 3.64
CA ALA A 159 -1.63 -10.62 2.58
C ALA A 159 -0.41 -9.72 2.86
N GLN A 160 -0.13 -9.42 4.13
CA GLN A 160 1.05 -8.65 4.53
C GLN A 160 2.36 -9.45 4.41
N LEU A 161 2.33 -10.78 4.19
CA LEU A 161 3.54 -11.57 3.95
C LEU A 161 4.23 -11.22 2.63
N ALA A 162 3.53 -10.52 1.72
CA ALA A 162 4.06 -9.94 0.49
C ALA A 162 4.93 -8.68 0.75
N GLY A 163 5.85 -8.76 1.70
CA GLY A 163 6.87 -7.74 1.95
C GLY A 163 6.69 -6.84 3.18
N HIS A 164 5.61 -6.98 3.94
CA HIS A 164 5.42 -6.18 5.15
C HIS A 164 5.79 -6.97 6.41
N ALA A 165 6.72 -6.44 7.21
CA ALA A 165 7.18 -7.06 8.46
C ALA A 165 6.04 -7.40 9.44
N ASN A 166 4.93 -6.65 9.39
CA ASN A 166 3.70 -6.90 10.15
C ASN A 166 3.20 -8.36 10.00
N GLY A 167 3.20 -8.91 8.79
CA GLY A 167 2.70 -10.27 8.52
C GLY A 167 3.53 -11.34 9.22
N PHE A 168 4.86 -11.16 9.22
CA PHE A 168 5.83 -12.07 9.85
C PHE A 168 5.80 -11.99 11.37
N LEU A 169 5.61 -10.78 11.92
CA LEU A 169 5.82 -10.49 13.34
C LEU A 169 4.55 -10.44 14.17
N PHE A 170 3.38 -10.60 13.56
CA PHE A 170 2.10 -10.53 14.27
C PHE A 170 2.03 -11.49 15.47
N PHE A 171 2.74 -12.63 15.43
CA PHE A 171 2.80 -13.59 16.54
C PHE A 171 3.30 -13.00 17.87
N LEU A 172 4.05 -11.89 17.84
CA LEU A 172 4.59 -11.23 19.03
C LEU A 172 3.49 -10.67 19.94
N ILE A 173 2.34 -10.24 19.38
CA ILE A 173 1.21 -9.72 20.16
C ILE A 173 0.58 -10.81 21.04
N PRO A 174 0.07 -11.94 20.51
CA PRO A 174 -0.43 -13.03 21.34
C PRO A 174 0.65 -13.65 22.23
N LEU A 175 1.92 -13.69 21.79
CA LEU A 175 3.02 -14.17 22.63
C LEU A 175 3.23 -13.26 23.85
N TYR A 176 3.28 -11.95 23.64
CA TYR A 176 3.39 -10.96 24.70
C TYR A 176 2.25 -11.14 25.72
N LEU A 177 0.99 -11.23 25.24
CA LEU A 177 -0.17 -11.44 26.12
C LEU A 177 -0.10 -12.74 26.90
N TYR A 178 0.35 -13.82 26.27
CA TYR A 178 0.52 -15.12 26.92
C TYR A 178 1.56 -15.05 28.06
N LEU A 179 2.72 -14.44 27.79
CA LEU A 179 3.79 -14.26 28.78
C LEU A 179 3.33 -13.33 29.92
N PHE A 180 2.65 -12.24 29.57
CA PHE A 180 2.06 -11.31 30.53
C PHE A 180 1.06 -12.01 31.46
N GLU A 181 0.10 -12.75 30.91
CA GLU A 181 -0.92 -13.45 31.69
C GLU A 181 -0.33 -14.54 32.59
N ARG A 182 0.65 -15.30 32.10
CA ARG A 182 1.38 -16.28 32.93
C ARG A 182 2.06 -15.62 34.12
N SER A 183 2.69 -14.47 33.89
CA SER A 183 3.35 -13.70 34.94
C SER A 183 2.35 -13.19 35.98
N VAL A 184 1.22 -12.62 35.56
CA VAL A 184 0.16 -12.11 36.44
C VAL A 184 -0.52 -13.22 37.24
N ARG A 185 -0.65 -14.43 36.67
CA ARG A 185 -1.16 -15.61 37.38
C ARG A 185 -0.18 -16.19 38.41
N GLY A 186 1.00 -15.57 38.58
CA GLY A 186 1.99 -15.93 39.60
C GLY A 186 2.93 -17.06 39.19
N GLU A 187 2.78 -17.64 38.00
CA GLU A 187 3.68 -18.67 37.51
C GLU A 187 5.03 -18.05 37.18
N ARG A 188 6.12 -18.44 37.86
CA ARG A 188 7.50 -17.93 37.60
C ARG A 188 7.51 -16.45 37.21
N TRP A 189 6.81 -15.62 38.00
CA TRP A 189 6.36 -14.30 37.57
C TRP A 189 7.48 -13.41 37.03
N LEU A 190 8.68 -13.48 37.64
CA LEU A 190 9.86 -12.74 37.21
C LEU A 190 10.30 -13.14 35.78
N ALA A 191 10.41 -14.44 35.51
CA ALA A 191 10.88 -14.93 34.22
C ALA A 191 9.90 -14.58 33.09
N TYR A 192 8.61 -14.82 33.29
CA TYR A 192 7.59 -14.47 32.29
C TYR A 192 7.36 -12.96 32.17
N GLY A 193 7.49 -12.20 33.26
CA GLY A 193 7.39 -10.75 33.25
C GLY A 193 8.54 -10.10 32.48
N LEU A 194 9.77 -10.58 32.67
CA LEU A 194 10.93 -10.18 31.88
C LEU A 194 10.77 -10.58 30.41
N ALA A 195 10.35 -11.82 30.14
CA ALA A 195 10.12 -12.27 28.77
C ALA A 195 9.04 -11.44 28.05
N ALA A 196 7.96 -11.06 28.75
CA ALA A 196 6.95 -10.15 28.22
C ALA A 196 7.53 -8.76 27.92
N GLY A 197 8.31 -8.18 28.85
CA GLY A 197 9.00 -6.90 28.63
C GLY A 197 9.94 -6.92 27.43
N VAL A 198 10.76 -7.97 27.30
CA VAL A 198 11.66 -8.19 26.15
C VAL A 198 10.85 -8.33 24.86
N THR A 199 9.76 -9.10 24.86
CA THR A 199 8.89 -9.27 23.68
C THR A 199 8.30 -7.94 23.23
N PHE A 200 7.86 -7.10 24.18
CA PHE A 200 7.34 -5.76 23.90
C PHE A 200 8.40 -4.85 23.28
N PHE A 201 9.59 -4.81 23.89
CA PHE A 201 10.72 -4.01 23.40
C PHE A 201 11.14 -4.44 21.99
N LEU A 202 11.29 -5.75 21.78
CA LEU A 202 11.58 -6.33 20.47
C LEU A 202 10.52 -5.97 19.43
N THR A 203 9.23 -6.01 19.79
CA THR A 203 8.16 -5.56 18.88
C THR A 203 8.37 -4.11 18.43
N GLY A 204 8.79 -3.24 19.34
CA GLY A 204 9.04 -1.82 19.05
C GLY A 204 10.30 -1.54 18.23
N THR A 205 11.34 -2.34 18.37
CA THR A 205 12.53 -2.22 17.50
C THR A 205 12.33 -2.80 16.11
N MET A 206 11.31 -3.63 15.93
CA MET A 206 11.00 -4.30 14.67
C MET A 206 9.99 -3.56 13.81
N GLU A 207 8.84 -3.24 14.39
CA GLU A 207 7.70 -2.74 13.63
C GLU A 207 6.89 -1.78 14.48
N PHE A 208 7.12 -0.49 14.24
CA PHE A 208 6.56 0.59 15.05
C PHE A 208 5.03 0.64 15.03
N HIS A 209 4.39 0.13 13.97
CA HIS A 209 2.93 -0.01 13.94
C HIS A 209 2.43 -1.06 14.95
N LEU A 210 3.05 -2.26 14.98
CA LEU A 210 2.64 -3.32 15.90
C LEU A 210 2.83 -2.92 17.36
N VAL A 211 3.94 -2.27 17.71
CA VAL A 211 4.14 -1.83 19.10
C VAL A 211 3.16 -0.74 19.49
N TYR A 212 2.78 0.13 18.55
CA TYR A 212 1.75 1.13 18.79
C TYR A 212 0.39 0.47 19.08
N TYR A 213 0.00 -0.52 18.26
CA TYR A 213 -1.24 -1.28 18.47
C TYR A 213 -1.22 -2.07 19.79
N LEU A 214 -0.08 -2.67 20.12
CA LEU A 214 0.13 -3.36 21.39
C LEU A 214 0.01 -2.40 22.58
N THR A 215 0.55 -1.19 22.45
CA THR A 215 0.45 -0.14 23.47
C THR A 215 -1.00 0.28 23.68
N LEU A 216 -1.77 0.50 22.60
CA LEU A 216 -3.20 0.81 22.69
C LEU A 216 -3.99 -0.33 23.34
N LEU A 217 -3.72 -1.57 22.94
CA LEU A 217 -4.34 -2.74 23.55
C LEU A 217 -4.02 -2.81 25.04
N MET A 218 -2.77 -2.56 25.45
CA MET A 218 -2.34 -2.57 26.85
C MET A 218 -2.90 -1.42 27.66
N GLY A 219 -3.05 -0.24 27.06
CA GLY A 219 -3.74 0.89 27.67
C GLY A 219 -5.17 0.55 28.08
N LEU A 220 -5.84 -0.34 27.33
CA LEU A 220 -7.17 -0.86 27.68
C LEU A 220 -7.12 -2.09 28.59
N TYR A 221 -6.19 -3.01 28.32
CA TYR A 221 -6.11 -4.31 28.99
C TYR A 221 -5.65 -4.21 30.44
N LEU A 222 -4.67 -3.36 30.74
CA LEU A 222 -4.11 -3.24 32.08
C LEU A 222 -5.15 -2.71 33.07
N PRO A 223 -5.86 -1.58 32.82
CA PRO A 223 -6.92 -1.14 33.72
C PRO A 223 -8.00 -2.19 33.89
N PHE A 224 -8.46 -2.82 32.80
CA PHE A 224 -9.43 -3.91 32.86
C PHE A 224 -8.96 -5.04 33.80
N ARG A 225 -7.72 -5.49 33.64
CA ARG A 225 -7.13 -6.59 34.42
C ARG A 225 -6.95 -6.26 35.91
N PHE A 226 -6.70 -4.99 36.23
CA PHE A 226 -6.54 -4.52 37.61
C PHE A 226 -7.85 -4.09 38.28
N VAL A 227 -8.88 -3.70 37.51
CA VAL A 227 -10.21 -3.32 38.02
C VAL A 227 -11.10 -4.54 38.26
N GLN A 228 -11.02 -5.56 37.41
CA GLN A 228 -11.79 -6.79 37.58
C GLN A 228 -11.69 -7.47 38.97
N PRO A 229 -10.53 -7.48 39.65
CA PRO A 229 -10.37 -8.05 40.99
C PRO A 229 -10.76 -7.08 42.13
N LEU A 230 -10.90 -5.77 41.85
CA LEU A 230 -11.26 -4.78 42.87
C LEU A 230 -12.61 -5.10 43.51
N SER A 231 -13.58 -5.65 42.76
CA SER A 231 -14.86 -6.13 43.31
C SER A 231 -14.67 -7.22 44.36
N SER A 232 -13.66 -8.08 44.20
CA SER A 232 -13.35 -9.17 45.14
C SER A 232 -12.53 -8.73 46.37
N TRP A 233 -11.93 -7.55 46.30
CA TRP A 233 -11.12 -6.96 47.37
C TRP A 233 -11.91 -6.02 48.29
N LEU A 234 -13.11 -5.62 47.89
CA LEU A 234 -13.93 -4.64 48.58
C LEU A 234 -15.08 -5.35 49.33
N VAL A 235 -15.20 -5.10 50.63
CA VAL A 235 -16.28 -5.58 51.49
C VAL A 235 -17.15 -4.38 51.90
N PRO A 236 -18.49 -4.47 51.83
CA PRO A 236 -19.37 -3.37 52.25
C PRO A 236 -19.08 -2.92 53.69
N ASN A 237 -19.01 -1.61 53.94
CA ASN A 237 -18.76 -1.05 55.26
C ASN A 237 -20.07 -1.09 56.10
N PRO A 238 -20.14 -1.82 57.23
CA PRO A 238 -21.40 -2.04 57.98
C PRO A 238 -22.09 -0.77 58.51
N GLY A 239 -21.36 0.34 58.65
CA GLY A 239 -21.89 1.62 59.13
C GLY A 239 -22.53 2.52 58.06
N ALA A 240 -22.60 2.09 56.80
CA ALA A 240 -23.21 2.86 55.72
C ALA A 240 -24.71 2.55 55.60
N GLY A 241 -25.54 3.25 56.40
CA GLY A 241 -26.99 3.03 56.47
C GLY A 241 -27.71 2.91 55.11
N ALA A 242 -28.52 1.86 54.97
CA ALA A 242 -29.26 1.51 53.77
C ALA A 242 -30.67 2.13 53.77
N THR A 243 -30.92 3.13 52.92
CA THR A 243 -32.27 3.48 52.42
C THR A 243 -32.18 4.37 51.16
N ALA A 244 -32.75 3.91 50.04
CA ALA A 244 -33.30 4.73 48.93
C ALA A 244 -34.19 3.85 48.01
N PRO A 245 -35.21 4.42 47.32
CA PRO A 245 -36.46 3.71 46.98
C PRO A 245 -36.50 3.03 45.59
N PRO A 246 -37.51 2.17 45.32
CA PRO A 246 -37.51 1.18 44.22
C PRO A 246 -37.82 1.72 42.80
N ALA A 247 -37.91 3.02 42.58
CA ALA A 247 -38.47 3.59 41.34
C ALA A 247 -37.47 3.85 40.19
N ALA A 248 -36.21 3.42 40.30
CA ALA A 248 -35.16 3.82 39.35
C ALA A 248 -35.21 3.11 37.98
N GLY A 249 -35.82 1.92 37.87
CA GLY A 249 -35.75 1.09 36.66
C GLY A 249 -36.49 1.65 35.44
N ALA A 250 -37.68 2.24 35.64
CA ALA A 250 -38.50 2.77 34.55
C ALA A 250 -38.02 4.15 34.06
N ALA A 251 -37.55 5.01 34.98
CA ALA A 251 -36.98 6.31 34.64
C ALA A 251 -35.66 6.17 33.84
N ASP A 252 -34.83 5.16 34.14
CA ASP A 252 -33.56 4.92 33.45
C ASP A 252 -33.74 4.49 31.98
N ALA A 253 -34.75 3.66 31.68
CA ALA A 253 -35.09 3.26 30.31
C ALA A 253 -35.68 4.42 29.48
N VAL A 254 -36.45 5.30 30.14
CA VAL A 254 -37.01 6.52 29.53
C VAL A 254 -35.89 7.53 29.22
N VAL A 255 -34.89 7.70 30.09
CA VAL A 255 -33.75 8.61 29.84
C VAL A 255 -32.83 8.09 28.73
N PHE A 256 -32.59 6.77 28.64
CA PHE A 256 -31.82 6.18 27.54
C PHE A 256 -32.57 6.26 26.20
N ALA A 257 -33.86 5.94 26.18
CA ALA A 257 -34.68 6.03 24.98
C ALA A 257 -34.88 7.49 24.52
N ALA A 258 -35.07 8.43 25.44
CA ALA A 258 -35.17 9.86 25.14
C ALA A 258 -33.84 10.45 24.67
N GLY A 259 -32.72 10.08 25.29
CA GLY A 259 -31.37 10.51 24.88
C GLY A 259 -30.94 9.96 23.52
N ALA A 260 -31.23 8.68 23.25
CA ALA A 260 -30.96 8.06 21.95
C ALA A 260 -31.87 8.62 20.84
N SER A 261 -33.15 8.88 21.13
CA SER A 261 -34.09 9.46 20.17
C SER A 261 -33.80 10.94 19.90
N ALA A 262 -33.41 11.72 20.92
CA ALA A 262 -32.99 13.12 20.75
C ALA A 262 -31.64 13.23 20.02
N ALA A 263 -30.69 12.33 20.27
CA ALA A 263 -29.44 12.27 19.51
C ALA A 263 -29.72 11.91 18.03
N MET A 264 -30.60 10.94 17.76
CA MET A 264 -31.01 10.58 16.40
C MET A 264 -31.75 11.74 15.68
N ALA A 265 -32.58 12.51 16.39
CA ALA A 265 -33.28 13.67 15.83
C ALA A 265 -32.33 14.86 15.56
N VAL A 266 -31.37 15.12 16.46
CA VAL A 266 -30.35 16.18 16.29
C VAL A 266 -29.36 15.81 15.20
N PHE A 267 -28.90 14.57 15.12
CA PHE A 267 -28.04 14.10 14.02
C PHE A 267 -28.79 13.99 12.69
N GLY A 268 -30.09 13.68 12.71
CA GLY A 268 -30.97 13.73 11.54
C GLY A 268 -31.16 15.14 10.99
N GLY A 269 -31.34 16.14 11.87
CA GLY A 269 -31.44 17.55 11.49
C GLY A 269 -30.10 18.20 11.11
N LEU A 270 -28.98 17.79 11.73
CA LEU A 270 -27.63 18.23 11.36
C LEU A 270 -27.21 17.76 9.96
N ARG A 271 -27.84 16.70 9.44
CA ARG A 271 -27.60 16.19 8.09
C ARG A 271 -28.17 17.10 6.99
N SER A 272 -29.20 17.91 7.30
CA SER A 272 -29.85 18.81 6.33
C SER A 272 -29.24 20.21 6.24
N THR A 273 -28.41 20.63 7.19
CA THR A 273 -27.92 22.02 7.30
C THR A 273 -26.46 22.09 7.74
N MET A 274 -25.55 21.57 6.90
CA MET A 274 -24.11 21.55 7.19
C MET A 274 -23.38 22.91 7.04
N ALA A 275 -24.09 24.03 6.88
CA ALA A 275 -23.45 25.34 6.64
C ALA A 275 -23.44 26.30 7.85
N ALA A 276 -24.14 26.03 8.94
CA ALA A 276 -24.10 26.91 10.12
C ALA A 276 -24.54 26.15 11.38
N VAL A 277 -23.58 25.60 12.13
CA VAL A 277 -23.87 24.95 13.42
C VAL A 277 -23.41 25.89 14.53
N SER A 278 -24.35 26.43 15.32
CA SER A 278 -24.09 27.32 16.45
C SER A 278 -23.49 26.56 17.67
N LEU A 279 -22.84 27.31 18.57
CA LEU A 279 -22.16 26.80 19.78
C LEU A 279 -23.09 25.95 20.68
N GLU A 280 -24.37 26.29 20.69
CA GLU A 280 -25.42 25.61 21.48
C GLU A 280 -25.66 24.17 21.01
N ASN A 281 -25.56 23.92 19.70
CA ASN A 281 -25.77 22.58 19.13
C ASN A 281 -24.63 21.62 19.45
N TRP A 282 -23.39 22.11 19.50
CA TRP A 282 -22.22 21.32 19.93
C TRP A 282 -22.21 21.02 21.43
N PHE A 283 -22.62 22.00 22.23
CA PHE A 283 -22.84 21.80 23.67
C PHE A 283 -23.91 20.72 23.89
N LEU A 284 -25.06 20.84 23.22
CA LEU A 284 -26.15 19.89 23.34
C LEU A 284 -25.73 18.48 22.88
N ALA A 285 -25.03 18.36 21.75
CA ALA A 285 -24.53 17.07 21.25
C ALA A 285 -23.49 16.43 22.19
N SER A 286 -22.63 17.23 22.82
CA SER A 286 -21.64 16.75 23.80
C SER A 286 -22.28 16.32 25.11
N VAL A 287 -23.28 17.07 25.58
CA VAL A 287 -24.11 16.70 26.74
C VAL A 287 -24.86 15.39 26.45
N LEU A 288 -25.48 15.25 25.29
CA LEU A 288 -26.20 14.05 24.88
C LEU A 288 -25.25 12.84 24.70
N GLY A 289 -24.08 13.03 24.10
CA GLY A 289 -23.04 11.99 23.99
C GLY A 289 -22.48 11.56 25.34
N GLY A 290 -22.30 12.51 26.26
CA GLY A 290 -21.96 12.25 27.67
C GLY A 290 -23.04 11.45 28.39
N LEU A 291 -24.31 11.76 28.16
CA LEU A 291 -25.45 11.01 28.72
C LEU A 291 -25.55 9.58 28.15
N VAL A 292 -25.21 9.37 26.87
CA VAL A 292 -25.13 8.03 26.25
C VAL A 292 -23.98 7.22 26.82
N LEU A 293 -22.78 7.79 26.92
CA LEU A 293 -21.61 7.14 27.56
C LEU A 293 -21.89 6.83 29.03
N TRP A 294 -22.58 7.74 29.72
CA TRP A 294 -23.03 7.53 31.09
C TRP A 294 -24.03 6.37 31.18
N GLY A 295 -25.06 6.33 30.34
CA GLY A 295 -26.03 5.23 30.24
C GLY A 295 -25.37 3.89 29.95
N PHE A 296 -24.40 3.87 29.01
CA PHE A 296 -23.61 2.69 28.67
C PHE A 296 -22.77 2.20 29.85
N TRP A 297 -22.16 3.12 30.61
CA TRP A 297 -21.43 2.79 31.84
C TRP A 297 -22.37 2.26 32.93
N ARG A 298 -23.58 2.81 33.11
CA ARG A 298 -24.58 2.28 34.06
C ARG A 298 -24.99 0.84 33.69
N LEU A 299 -25.21 0.59 32.39
CA LEU A 299 -25.54 -0.73 31.84
C LEU A 299 -24.39 -1.73 32.02
N ALA A 300 -23.15 -1.31 31.76
CA ALA A 300 -21.96 -2.14 31.96
C ALA A 300 -21.76 -2.49 33.44
N VAL A 301 -21.94 -1.54 34.36
CA VAL A 301 -21.84 -1.76 35.80
C VAL A 301 -22.96 -2.67 36.32
N ARG A 302 -24.22 -2.46 35.90
CA ARG A 302 -25.34 -3.36 36.25
C ARG A 302 -25.19 -4.76 35.66
N ALA A 303 -24.64 -4.88 34.44
CA ALA A 303 -24.36 -6.17 33.82
C ALA A 303 -23.26 -6.94 34.58
N VAL A 304 -22.29 -6.24 35.17
CA VAL A 304 -21.17 -6.80 35.94
C VAL A 304 -21.54 -7.09 37.39
N LEU A 305 -22.51 -6.39 37.99
CA LEU A 305 -22.86 -6.53 39.42
C LEU A 305 -24.34 -6.94 39.69
N PRO A 306 -24.86 -8.08 39.20
CA PRO A 306 -26.30 -8.38 39.33
C PRO A 306 -26.72 -8.94 40.71
N HIS A 307 -25.79 -9.43 41.54
CA HIS A 307 -26.13 -10.27 42.71
C HIS A 307 -25.36 -9.98 44.01
N SER A 308 -24.72 -8.81 44.14
CA SER A 308 -24.35 -8.33 45.47
C SER A 308 -25.58 -7.70 46.14
N SER A 309 -25.68 -7.75 47.48
CA SER A 309 -26.72 -7.12 48.32
C SER A 309 -26.65 -5.58 48.28
N PHE A 310 -26.51 -5.04 47.08
CA PHE A 310 -25.91 -3.77 46.74
C PHE A 310 -26.93 -2.92 46.01
N ASP A 311 -27.12 -1.68 46.47
CA ASP A 311 -27.99 -0.69 45.84
C ASP A 311 -27.22 -0.01 44.67
N PRO A 312 -27.52 -0.33 43.40
CA PRO A 312 -26.83 0.24 42.26
C PRO A 312 -27.09 1.75 42.12
N GLY A 313 -28.20 2.26 42.68
CA GLY A 313 -28.59 3.66 42.55
C GLY A 313 -27.59 4.63 43.20
N ARG A 314 -27.13 4.31 44.41
CA ARG A 314 -26.14 5.12 45.15
C ARG A 314 -24.74 5.04 44.57
N PHE A 315 -24.29 3.86 44.13
CA PHE A 315 -22.98 3.72 43.49
C PHE A 315 -22.90 4.51 42.20
N ILE A 316 -23.94 4.45 41.38
CA ILE A 316 -23.89 5.12 40.09
C ILE A 316 -24.02 6.64 40.24
N TRP A 317 -24.81 7.17 41.18
CA TRP A 317 -24.84 8.62 41.44
C TRP A 317 -23.50 9.17 41.94
N ARG A 318 -22.80 8.43 42.82
CA ARG A 318 -21.46 8.83 43.30
C ARG A 318 -20.34 8.60 42.29
N SER A 319 -20.51 7.65 41.37
CA SER A 319 -19.57 7.37 40.27
C SER A 319 -19.81 8.21 39.02
N ALA A 320 -20.97 8.89 38.90
CA ALA A 320 -21.31 9.76 37.78
C ALA A 320 -20.69 11.17 37.89
N LEU A 321 -20.57 11.70 39.11
CA LEU A 321 -19.94 13.00 39.39
C LEU A 321 -18.54 13.19 38.77
N PRO A 322 -17.64 12.19 38.75
CA PRO A 322 -16.33 12.32 38.10
C PRO A 322 -16.34 12.33 36.56
N PHE A 323 -17.50 12.14 35.90
CA PHE A 323 -17.64 12.30 34.44
C PHE A 323 -18.13 13.70 34.03
N ALA A 324 -18.61 14.53 34.97
CA ALA A 324 -18.95 15.94 34.72
C ALA A 324 -17.76 16.82 34.21
N PRO A 325 -16.49 16.49 34.47
CA PRO A 325 -15.36 17.16 33.82
C PRO A 325 -15.10 16.72 32.38
N LEU A 326 -15.61 15.56 31.92
CA LEU A 326 -15.53 15.18 30.50
C LEU A 326 -16.42 16.08 29.64
N THR A 327 -17.52 16.59 30.21
CA THR A 327 -18.33 17.69 29.64
C THR A 327 -17.62 19.07 29.67
N ILE A 328 -16.55 19.23 30.47
CA ILE A 328 -15.68 20.42 30.46
C ILE A 328 -14.52 20.24 29.46
N LEU A 329 -14.01 19.01 29.27
CA LEU A 329 -13.08 18.66 28.19
C LEU A 329 -13.68 18.87 26.79
N SER A 330 -15.01 18.75 26.63
CA SER A 330 -15.71 19.16 25.41
C SER A 330 -15.74 20.68 25.17
N LEU A 331 -15.30 21.52 26.12
CA LEU A 331 -15.11 22.97 25.91
C LEU A 331 -13.70 23.32 25.40
N TYR A 332 -12.76 22.35 25.40
CA TYR A 332 -11.41 22.53 24.87
C TYR A 332 -11.36 22.93 23.38
N PRO A 333 -12.21 22.38 22.48
CA PRO A 333 -12.31 22.85 21.10
C PRO A 333 -12.81 24.30 20.98
N ALA A 334 -13.66 24.75 21.91
CA ALA A 334 -14.20 26.11 21.90
C ALA A 334 -13.13 27.17 22.19
N GLY A 335 -12.17 26.86 23.07
CA GLY A 335 -11.02 27.74 23.35
C GLY A 335 -10.01 27.86 22.20
N GLN A 336 -9.87 26.80 21.39
CA GLN A 336 -9.04 26.79 20.18
C GLN A 336 -9.69 27.59 19.04
N TRP A 337 -11.01 27.52 18.90
CA TRP A 337 -11.76 28.25 17.87
C TRP A 337 -11.93 29.75 18.19
N ALA A 338 -11.88 30.13 19.47
CA ALA A 338 -11.94 31.53 19.94
C ALA A 338 -10.59 32.29 19.89
N GLY A 339 -9.52 31.68 19.38
CA GLY A 339 -8.23 32.35 19.16
C GLY A 339 -7.48 32.80 20.43
N LEU A 340 -7.80 32.25 21.60
CA LEU A 340 -7.21 32.69 22.88
C LEU A 340 -5.79 32.11 23.08
N PRO A 341 -4.73 32.95 23.19
CA PRO A 341 -3.35 32.47 23.31
C PRO A 341 -3.06 31.89 24.70
N ALA A 342 -2.33 30.78 24.76
CA ALA A 342 -1.68 30.18 25.94
C ALA A 342 -2.56 29.60 27.09
N TRP A 343 -3.83 29.96 27.24
CA TRP A 343 -4.64 29.53 28.39
C TRP A 343 -5.23 28.11 28.24
N GLY A 344 -5.46 27.63 27.02
CA GLY A 344 -6.02 26.30 26.77
C GLY A 344 -5.15 25.12 27.25
N ARG A 345 -3.82 25.28 27.26
CA ARG A 345 -2.89 24.26 27.79
C ARG A 345 -2.97 24.18 29.32
N ASN A 346 -3.05 25.33 29.98
CA ASN A 346 -3.10 25.42 31.44
C ASN A 346 -4.48 25.03 31.99
N LEU A 347 -5.57 25.33 31.27
CA LEU A 347 -6.91 24.84 31.58
C LEU A 347 -7.05 23.33 31.34
N GLY A 348 -6.41 22.77 30.31
CA GLY A 348 -6.35 21.32 30.11
C GLY A 348 -5.56 20.61 31.22
N ILE A 349 -4.47 21.21 31.69
CA ILE A 349 -3.71 20.73 32.85
C ILE A 349 -4.55 20.88 34.13
N ALA A 350 -5.21 22.02 34.36
CA ALA A 350 -6.07 22.25 35.52
C ALA A 350 -7.31 21.32 35.54
N ALA A 351 -7.91 21.05 34.37
CA ALA A 351 -8.99 20.07 34.22
C ALA A 351 -8.48 18.64 34.40
N GLY A 352 -7.27 18.32 33.95
CA GLY A 352 -6.60 17.05 34.23
C GLY A 352 -6.26 16.86 35.71
N VAL A 353 -5.80 17.91 36.38
CA VAL A 353 -5.53 17.95 37.83
C VAL A 353 -6.84 17.90 38.62
N GLY A 354 -7.90 18.56 38.17
CA GLY A 354 -9.24 18.49 38.74
C GLY A 354 -9.89 17.11 38.57
N ALA A 355 -9.74 16.50 37.40
CA ALA A 355 -10.18 15.13 37.13
C ALA A 355 -9.37 14.12 37.97
N ALA A 356 -8.06 14.31 38.12
CA ALA A 356 -7.23 13.52 39.02
C ALA A 356 -7.63 13.70 40.50
N GLY A 357 -7.91 14.94 40.92
CA GLY A 357 -8.41 15.27 42.27
C GLY A 357 -9.78 14.66 42.57
N LEU A 358 -10.68 14.63 41.58
CA LEU A 358 -11.99 13.99 41.67
C LEU A 358 -11.92 12.46 41.57
N LEU A 359 -10.95 11.91 40.82
CA LEU A 359 -10.63 10.48 40.83
C LEU A 359 -10.13 10.06 42.22
N ILE A 360 -9.28 10.87 42.84
CA ILE A 360 -8.82 10.70 44.23
C ILE A 360 -10.00 10.78 45.21
N PHE A 361 -10.93 11.74 45.03
CA PHE A 361 -12.15 11.84 45.85
C PHE A 361 -13.11 10.66 45.66
N SER A 362 -13.21 10.13 44.44
CA SER A 362 -14.04 8.97 44.09
C SER A 362 -13.44 7.68 44.68
N VAL A 363 -12.12 7.56 44.66
CA VAL A 363 -11.36 6.51 45.35
C VAL A 363 -11.54 6.63 46.87
N ALA A 364 -11.52 7.86 47.43
CA ALA A 364 -11.82 8.10 48.85
C ALA A 364 -13.28 7.77 49.23
N GLY A 365 -14.25 8.03 48.35
CA GLY A 365 -15.65 7.62 48.50
C GLY A 365 -15.84 6.10 48.43
N LEU A 366 -15.04 5.42 47.60
CA LEU A 366 -14.94 3.96 47.56
C LEU A 366 -14.46 3.40 48.91
N PHE A 367 -13.43 3.99 49.50
CA PHE A 367 -12.90 3.62 50.83
C PHE A 367 -13.83 3.95 52.01
N ARG A 368 -14.77 4.90 51.85
CA ARG A 368 -15.84 5.14 52.83
C ARG A 368 -16.97 4.11 52.75
N THR A 369 -17.29 3.66 51.54
CA THR A 369 -18.41 2.74 51.26
C THR A 369 -18.01 1.27 51.41
N PHE A 370 -16.74 0.97 51.16
CA PHE A 370 -16.17 -0.37 51.19
C PHE A 370 -14.86 -0.38 51.98
N ARG A 371 -14.68 -1.38 52.86
CA ARG A 371 -13.38 -1.69 53.46
C ARG A 371 -12.65 -2.69 52.58
N LEU A 372 -11.33 -2.60 52.57
CA LEU A 372 -10.50 -3.59 51.90
C LEU A 372 -10.46 -4.88 52.71
N ARG A 373 -10.66 -6.01 52.04
CA ARG A 373 -10.57 -7.36 52.63
C ARG A 373 -9.15 -7.60 53.17
N GLU A 374 -9.01 -8.25 54.31
CA GLU A 374 -7.68 -8.62 54.84
C GLU A 374 -6.88 -9.40 53.81
N GLY A 375 -5.58 -9.09 53.67
CA GLY A 375 -4.69 -9.68 52.66
C GLY A 375 -4.72 -9.04 51.26
N TRP A 376 -5.56 -8.02 51.01
CA TRP A 376 -5.62 -7.34 49.70
C TRP A 376 -4.27 -6.75 49.27
N LYS A 377 -3.48 -6.17 50.19
CA LYS A 377 -2.18 -5.55 49.87
C LYS A 377 -1.23 -6.56 49.25
N ALA A 378 -1.15 -7.76 49.81
CA ALA A 378 -0.31 -8.84 49.31
C ALA A 378 -0.76 -9.29 47.91
N ASN A 379 -2.07 -9.42 47.69
CA ASN A 379 -2.65 -9.79 46.39
C ASN A 379 -2.47 -8.70 45.32
N ALA A 380 -2.63 -7.43 45.69
CA ALA A 380 -2.44 -6.29 44.79
C ALA A 380 -0.96 -6.12 44.41
N LEU A 381 -0.04 -6.17 45.39
CA LEU A 381 1.40 -6.15 45.13
C LEU A 381 1.84 -7.33 44.27
N ALA A 382 1.35 -8.54 44.54
CA ALA A 382 1.67 -9.72 43.72
C ALA A 382 1.24 -9.56 42.25
N ARG A 383 0.08 -8.93 41.99
CA ARG A 383 -0.40 -8.66 40.62
C ARG A 383 0.31 -7.49 39.93
N LEU A 384 0.77 -6.49 40.69
CA LEU A 384 1.46 -5.30 40.17
C LEU A 384 2.96 -5.51 39.91
N ARG A 385 3.61 -6.44 40.62
CA ARG A 385 5.04 -6.76 40.45
C ARG A 385 5.43 -7.10 39.01
N PRO A 386 4.72 -7.99 38.28
CA PRO A 386 4.92 -8.23 36.84
C PRO A 386 4.90 -6.97 35.98
N PHE A 387 4.01 -6.04 36.31
CA PHE A 387 3.82 -4.80 35.57
C PHE A 387 4.96 -3.82 35.82
N GLY A 388 5.40 -3.67 37.08
CA GLY A 388 6.54 -2.82 37.44
C GLY A 388 7.82 -3.17 36.67
N LEU A 389 8.07 -4.46 36.41
CA LEU A 389 9.20 -4.90 35.58
C LEU A 389 9.10 -4.45 34.11
N GLN A 390 7.88 -4.36 33.58
CA GLN A 390 7.65 -4.01 32.18
C GLN A 390 7.72 -2.51 31.91
N VAL A 391 7.51 -1.67 32.93
CA VAL A 391 7.62 -0.21 32.83
C VAL A 391 8.99 0.21 32.28
N LEU A 392 10.06 -0.48 32.66
CA LEU A 392 11.40 -0.22 32.13
C LEU A 392 11.48 -0.46 30.62
N PHE A 393 10.92 -1.57 30.14
CA PHE A 393 10.88 -1.90 28.71
C PHE A 393 9.96 -0.97 27.92
N TYR A 394 8.85 -0.53 28.51
CA TYR A 394 7.99 0.49 27.92
C TYR A 394 8.71 1.82 27.79
N GLY A 395 9.44 2.24 28.84
CA GLY A 395 10.27 3.44 28.82
C GLY A 395 11.36 3.36 27.75
N ALA A 396 12.06 2.22 27.66
CA ALA A 396 13.08 1.98 26.62
C ALA A 396 12.50 2.03 25.21
N THR A 397 11.34 1.39 25.00
CA THR A 397 10.61 1.40 23.72
C THR A 397 10.18 2.82 23.35
N PHE A 398 9.61 3.56 24.30
CA PHE A 398 9.18 4.94 24.08
C PHE A 398 10.36 5.86 23.76
N GLY A 399 11.48 5.72 24.49
CA GLY A 399 12.72 6.43 24.20
C GLY A 399 13.26 6.12 22.80
N PHE A 400 13.22 4.85 22.39
CA PHE A 400 13.58 4.41 21.04
C PHE A 400 12.69 5.04 19.97
N LEU A 401 11.37 5.02 20.13
CA LEU A 401 10.42 5.64 19.20
C LEU A 401 10.59 7.16 19.10
N ILE A 402 10.86 7.85 20.22
CA ILE A 402 11.23 9.27 20.20
C ILE A 402 12.52 9.50 19.42
N GLY A 403 13.51 8.62 19.60
CA GLY A 403 14.75 8.61 18.81
C GLY A 403 14.46 8.52 17.31
N ILE A 404 13.68 7.53 16.87
CA ILE A 404 13.27 7.38 15.47
C ILE A 404 12.55 8.63 14.98
N LYS A 405 11.60 9.18 15.74
CA LYS A 405 10.88 10.40 15.36
C LYS A 405 11.84 11.56 15.11
N LYS A 406 12.81 11.76 16.00
CA LYS A 406 13.77 12.87 15.94
C LYS A 406 14.77 12.70 14.80
N TRP A 407 15.37 11.53 14.67
CA TRP A 407 16.51 11.30 13.79
C TRP A 407 16.15 10.80 12.39
N VAL A 408 15.00 10.12 12.24
CA VAL A 408 14.55 9.56 10.96
C VAL A 408 13.39 10.37 10.38
N PHE A 409 12.27 10.49 11.11
CA PHE A 409 11.10 11.17 10.56
C PHE A 409 11.27 12.69 10.46
N GLY A 410 11.86 13.34 11.47
CA GLY A 410 12.10 14.78 11.50
C GLY A 410 12.72 15.35 10.21
N PRO A 411 13.86 14.83 9.74
CA PRO A 411 14.51 15.29 8.50
C PRO A 411 13.88 14.74 7.20
N SER A 412 12.96 13.77 7.29
CA SER A 412 12.36 13.13 6.12
C SER A 412 11.27 13.97 5.45
N VAL A 413 10.89 13.54 4.24
CA VAL A 413 9.67 14.03 3.58
C VAL A 413 8.38 13.72 4.36
N ALA A 414 8.40 12.76 5.30
CA ALA A 414 7.26 12.35 6.12
C ALA A 414 7.19 13.02 7.52
N GLY A 415 8.05 14.00 7.81
CA GLY A 415 8.18 14.58 9.16
C GLY A 415 6.92 15.26 9.72
N GLY A 416 6.05 15.78 8.84
CA GLY A 416 4.80 16.46 9.23
C GLY A 416 3.62 15.54 9.57
N GLY A 417 3.79 14.22 9.45
CA GLY A 417 2.66 13.27 9.48
C GLY A 417 1.90 13.24 8.15
N ARG A 418 0.74 12.59 8.16
CA ARG A 418 -0.12 12.37 6.99
C ARG A 418 -1.30 13.32 7.01
N SER A 419 -1.92 13.55 5.86
CA SER A 419 -3.19 14.30 5.79
C SER A 419 -4.39 13.37 5.97
N MET A 420 -5.53 13.89 6.44
CA MET A 420 -6.76 13.09 6.55
C MET A 420 -7.26 12.60 5.18
N ALA A 421 -7.08 13.39 4.13
CA ALA A 421 -7.42 13.00 2.76
C ALA A 421 -6.60 11.81 2.28
N GLU A 422 -5.30 11.81 2.59
CA GLU A 422 -4.41 10.68 2.31
C GLU A 422 -4.84 9.43 3.09
N VAL A 423 -5.16 9.55 4.38
CA VAL A 423 -5.65 8.41 5.17
C VAL A 423 -6.96 7.86 4.58
N ARG A 424 -7.89 8.73 4.20
CA ARG A 424 -9.18 8.33 3.60
C ARG A 424 -8.96 7.60 2.27
N LEU A 425 -7.94 7.95 1.49
CA LEU A 425 -7.59 7.24 0.25
C LEU A 425 -7.19 5.77 0.51
N PHE A 426 -6.51 5.47 1.61
CA PHE A 426 -6.05 4.10 1.92
C PHE A 426 -6.95 3.34 2.90
N SER A 427 -8.02 3.96 3.39
CA SER A 427 -8.91 3.34 4.38
C SER A 427 -9.93 2.40 3.72
N PRO A 428 -10.19 1.22 4.31
CA PRO A 428 -11.28 0.34 3.91
C PRO A 428 -12.67 0.97 4.09
N ARG A 429 -13.64 0.42 3.37
CA ARG A 429 -15.07 0.67 3.53
C ARG A 429 -15.73 -0.46 4.32
N LEU A 430 -16.96 -0.24 4.80
CA LEU A 430 -17.71 -1.26 5.54
C LEU A 430 -17.93 -2.55 4.76
N GLY A 431 -18.13 -2.47 3.44
CA GLY A 431 -18.29 -3.65 2.57
C GLY A 431 -17.04 -4.52 2.51
N ASP A 432 -15.86 -3.93 2.70
CA ASP A 432 -14.57 -4.62 2.57
C ASP A 432 -14.35 -5.62 3.72
N LEU A 433 -15.07 -5.48 4.85
CA LEU A 433 -15.06 -6.44 5.96
C LEU A 433 -15.59 -7.84 5.57
N PHE A 434 -16.40 -7.91 4.51
CA PHE A 434 -17.02 -9.14 4.03
C PHE A 434 -16.56 -9.52 2.62
N ALA A 435 -15.67 -8.73 2.01
CA ALA A 435 -15.08 -9.02 0.71
C ALA A 435 -13.90 -9.98 0.87
N ALA A 436 -14.09 -11.25 0.48
CA ALA A 436 -13.06 -12.29 0.60
C ALA A 436 -11.86 -12.12 -0.37
N SER A 437 -11.84 -11.05 -1.15
CA SER A 437 -10.73 -10.67 -2.03
C SER A 437 -10.77 -9.17 -2.29
N HIS A 438 -9.60 -8.52 -2.36
CA HIS A 438 -9.49 -7.12 -2.78
C HIS A 438 -8.15 -6.89 -3.49
N GLU A 439 -8.18 -6.20 -4.64
CA GLU A 439 -6.96 -5.84 -5.39
C GLU A 439 -5.97 -4.99 -4.59
N ASN A 440 -6.45 -4.14 -3.68
CA ASN A 440 -5.61 -3.35 -2.81
C ASN A 440 -5.40 -4.05 -1.46
N ALA A 441 -4.20 -4.58 -1.23
CA ALA A 441 -3.84 -5.26 0.00
C ALA A 441 -4.00 -4.39 1.27
N GLU A 442 -3.87 -3.06 1.16
CA GLU A 442 -4.06 -2.14 2.29
C GLU A 442 -5.55 -2.02 2.71
N ARG A 443 -6.48 -2.29 1.78
CA ARG A 443 -7.94 -2.31 2.04
C ARG A 443 -8.50 -3.71 2.29
N PHE A 444 -7.70 -4.76 2.16
CA PHE A 444 -8.15 -6.14 2.28
C PHE A 444 -8.39 -6.59 3.74
N VAL A 445 -9.48 -6.13 4.36
CA VAL A 445 -9.79 -6.34 5.79
C VAL A 445 -10.86 -7.41 6.06
N TYR A 446 -10.89 -8.47 5.25
CA TYR A 446 -11.88 -9.54 5.39
C TYR A 446 -11.83 -10.20 6.78
N VAL A 447 -12.97 -10.19 7.49
CA VAL A 447 -13.06 -10.65 8.88
C VAL A 447 -13.26 -12.16 9.00
N GLY A 448 -13.89 -12.80 8.02
CA GLY A 448 -14.28 -14.21 8.08
C GLY A 448 -15.68 -14.42 8.62
N VAL A 449 -16.55 -14.98 7.77
CA VAL A 449 -17.94 -15.26 8.11
C VAL A 449 -18.01 -16.43 9.10
N VAL A 450 -17.23 -17.49 8.89
CA VAL A 450 -17.29 -18.70 9.74
C VAL A 450 -16.82 -18.39 11.16
N ALA A 451 -15.68 -17.70 11.30
CA ALA A 451 -15.14 -17.31 12.60
C ALA A 451 -16.10 -16.40 13.37
N LEU A 452 -16.70 -15.42 12.68
CA LEU A 452 -17.68 -14.51 13.26
C LEU A 452 -18.96 -15.25 13.70
N LEU A 453 -19.47 -16.18 12.89
CA LEU A 453 -20.63 -17.00 13.24
C LEU A 453 -20.38 -17.86 14.48
N ILE A 454 -19.22 -18.52 14.57
CA ILE A 454 -18.85 -19.31 15.77
C ILE A 454 -18.80 -18.42 17.01
N ALA A 455 -18.18 -17.24 16.91
CA ALA A 455 -18.09 -16.28 17.99
C ALA A 455 -19.48 -15.78 18.44
N CYS A 456 -20.31 -15.31 17.51
CA CYS A 456 -21.65 -14.81 17.80
C CYS A 456 -22.58 -15.88 18.36
N LEU A 457 -22.60 -17.08 17.77
CA LEU A 457 -23.41 -18.19 18.24
C LEU A 457 -22.95 -18.65 19.64
N GLY A 458 -21.64 -18.66 19.87
CA GLY A 458 -21.04 -18.90 21.18
C GLY A 458 -21.52 -17.93 22.25
N LEU A 459 -21.47 -16.63 21.97
CA LEU A 459 -21.96 -15.58 22.85
C LEU A 459 -23.47 -15.67 23.08
N PHE A 460 -24.26 -15.99 22.05
CA PHE A 460 -25.70 -16.15 22.14
C PHE A 460 -26.10 -17.35 23.01
N LEU A 461 -25.39 -18.47 22.88
CA LEU A 461 -25.63 -19.69 23.65
C LEU A 461 -24.94 -19.70 25.02
N TRP A 462 -24.18 -18.66 25.34
CA TRP A 462 -23.48 -18.56 26.60
C TRP A 462 -24.47 -18.35 27.75
N ARG A 463 -24.46 -19.27 28.72
CA ARG A 463 -25.22 -19.15 29.96
C ARG A 463 -24.33 -18.56 31.04
N ASN A 464 -24.82 -17.58 31.77
CA ASN A 464 -24.09 -16.74 32.74
C ASN A 464 -23.64 -17.49 34.02
N ARG A 465 -22.99 -18.65 33.87
CA ARG A 465 -22.52 -19.54 34.95
C ARG A 465 -20.99 -19.57 35.08
N GLU A 466 -20.29 -18.80 34.27
CA GLU A 466 -18.83 -18.69 34.30
C GLU A 466 -18.35 -17.78 35.43
N SER A 467 -17.08 -17.89 35.81
CA SER A 467 -16.48 -16.94 36.76
C SER A 467 -16.56 -15.51 36.21
N GLU A 468 -16.75 -14.52 37.10
CA GLU A 468 -16.73 -13.09 36.74
C GLU A 468 -15.46 -12.71 35.97
N GLU A 469 -14.34 -13.38 36.30
CA GLU A 469 -13.06 -13.16 35.64
C GLU A 469 -13.11 -13.53 34.14
N ARG A 470 -13.68 -14.69 33.83
CA ARG A 470 -13.80 -15.17 32.45
C ARG A 470 -14.84 -14.35 31.67
N ARG A 471 -15.96 -14.02 32.31
CA ARG A 471 -17.02 -13.17 31.73
C ARG A 471 -16.48 -11.81 31.31
N GLY A 472 -15.74 -11.14 32.19
CA GLY A 472 -15.12 -9.85 31.87
C GLY A 472 -14.16 -9.95 30.69
N ARG A 473 -13.37 -11.02 30.58
CA ARG A 473 -12.41 -11.21 29.47
C ARG A 473 -13.11 -11.36 28.12
N VAL A 474 -14.17 -12.15 28.06
CA VAL A 474 -14.98 -12.33 26.84
C VAL A 474 -15.57 -10.99 26.39
N LEU A 475 -16.14 -10.22 27.31
CA LEU A 475 -16.69 -8.89 27.00
C LEU A 475 -15.59 -7.90 26.59
N PHE A 476 -14.43 -7.94 27.25
CA PHE A 476 -13.29 -7.10 26.89
C PHE A 476 -12.87 -7.34 25.43
N PHE A 477 -12.65 -8.61 25.03
CA PHE A 477 -12.27 -8.91 23.66
C PHE A 477 -13.38 -8.59 22.66
N ALA A 478 -14.66 -8.73 23.02
CA ALA A 478 -15.77 -8.27 22.17
C ALA A 478 -15.73 -6.74 21.93
N VAL A 479 -15.42 -5.96 22.96
CA VAL A 479 -15.25 -4.49 22.83
C VAL A 479 -14.02 -4.15 22.01
N VAL A 480 -12.89 -4.82 22.24
CA VAL A 480 -11.66 -4.63 21.45
C VAL A 480 -11.91 -4.97 19.99
N PHE A 481 -12.64 -6.05 19.69
CA PHE A 481 -13.03 -6.41 18.33
C PHE A 481 -13.84 -5.29 17.66
N ALA A 482 -14.91 -4.81 18.32
CA ALA A 482 -15.74 -3.73 17.78
C ALA A 482 -14.94 -2.43 17.56
N LEU A 483 -14.12 -2.03 18.53
CA LEU A 483 -13.28 -0.83 18.43
C LEU A 483 -12.25 -0.96 17.31
N ALA A 484 -11.58 -2.11 17.21
CA ALA A 484 -10.57 -2.35 16.18
C ALA A 484 -11.18 -2.35 14.77
N VAL A 485 -12.39 -2.90 14.58
CA VAL A 485 -13.13 -2.83 13.30
C VAL A 485 -13.48 -1.38 12.96
N VAL A 486 -13.99 -0.61 13.92
CA VAL A 486 -14.31 0.82 13.72
C VAL A 486 -13.06 1.61 13.33
N LEU A 487 -11.94 1.38 14.01
CA LEU A 487 -10.67 2.04 13.69
C LEU A 487 -10.10 1.56 12.34
N ALA A 488 -10.32 0.31 11.96
CA ALA A 488 -9.85 -0.25 10.70
C ALA A 488 -10.53 0.40 9.49
N VAL A 489 -11.85 0.61 9.55
CA VAL A 489 -12.62 1.33 8.51
C VAL A 489 -12.24 2.83 8.47
N GLY A 490 -11.77 3.37 9.59
CA GLY A 490 -11.13 4.68 9.64
C GLY A 490 -12.09 5.84 9.35
N PRO A 491 -11.65 6.88 8.61
CA PRO A 491 -12.44 8.11 8.37
C PRO A 491 -13.65 7.91 7.44
N HIS A 492 -13.91 6.71 6.90
CA HIS A 492 -15.13 6.45 6.14
C HIS A 492 -16.39 6.28 7.03
N LEU A 493 -16.21 6.10 8.34
CA LEU A 493 -17.30 6.06 9.32
C LEU A 493 -17.70 7.46 9.78
N ASP A 494 -18.31 8.25 8.89
CA ASP A 494 -18.71 9.64 9.17
C ASP A 494 -19.72 9.74 10.34
N ALA A 495 -20.52 8.70 10.57
CA ALA A 495 -21.49 8.63 11.68
C ALA A 495 -20.84 8.50 13.06
N PHE A 496 -19.55 8.12 13.14
CA PHE A 496 -18.84 7.93 14.41
C PHE A 496 -17.41 8.49 14.30
N PRO A 497 -17.19 9.79 14.60
CA PRO A 497 -15.95 10.50 14.30
C PRO A 497 -14.78 10.17 15.24
N LEU A 498 -14.74 8.95 15.82
CA LEU A 498 -13.67 8.50 16.72
C LEU A 498 -12.30 8.62 16.05
N TYR A 499 -12.17 8.14 14.80
CA TYR A 499 -10.90 8.20 14.08
C TYR A 499 -10.42 9.66 13.91
N HIS A 500 -11.32 10.57 13.53
CA HIS A 500 -11.01 11.99 13.38
C HIS A 500 -10.55 12.62 14.71
N GLY A 501 -11.19 12.27 15.83
CA GLY A 501 -10.81 12.72 17.16
C GLY A 501 -9.40 12.24 17.54
N LEU A 502 -9.13 10.94 17.39
CA LEU A 502 -7.81 10.35 17.69
C LEU A 502 -6.71 10.93 16.79
N PHE A 503 -6.98 11.12 15.50
CA PHE A 503 -6.04 11.69 14.55
C PHE A 503 -5.56 13.10 14.94
N LYS A 504 -6.42 13.91 15.56
CA LYS A 504 -6.08 15.25 16.01
C LYS A 504 -5.43 15.30 17.39
N THR A 505 -5.72 14.34 18.26
CA THR A 505 -5.42 14.46 19.71
C THR A 505 -4.42 13.45 20.21
N LEU A 506 -4.38 12.24 19.65
CA LEU A 506 -3.56 11.15 20.15
C LEU A 506 -2.15 11.23 19.52
N PRO A 507 -1.08 11.33 20.33
CA PRO A 507 0.28 11.40 19.79
C PRO A 507 0.58 10.23 18.86
N PHE A 508 1.28 10.55 17.77
CA PHE A 508 1.70 9.63 16.71
C PHE A 508 0.58 9.01 15.86
N PHE A 509 -0.70 9.25 16.18
CA PHE A 509 -1.82 8.66 15.43
C PHE A 509 -1.94 9.23 14.00
N ASN A 510 -1.36 10.40 13.73
CA ASN A 510 -1.35 11.04 12.41
C ASN A 510 -0.20 10.58 11.49
N TYR A 511 0.64 9.62 11.89
CA TYR A 511 1.74 9.12 11.05
C TYR A 511 1.35 7.93 10.18
N PRO A 512 0.58 6.93 10.65
CA PRO A 512 0.12 5.85 9.78
C PRO A 512 -0.95 6.34 8.79
N ARG A 513 -0.74 6.10 7.49
CA ARG A 513 -1.76 6.39 6.46
C ARG A 513 -2.80 5.28 6.29
N VAL A 514 -2.48 4.05 6.71
CA VAL A 514 -3.30 2.85 6.47
C VAL A 514 -4.09 2.48 7.72
N ALA A 515 -5.35 2.90 7.79
CA ALA A 515 -6.24 2.56 8.90
C ALA A 515 -6.52 1.05 9.00
N GLY A 516 -6.58 0.34 7.86
CA GLY A 516 -6.92 -1.09 7.79
C GLY A 516 -6.10 -2.00 8.71
N ARG A 517 -4.86 -1.61 9.06
CA ARG A 517 -3.96 -2.35 9.96
C ARG A 517 -4.55 -2.65 11.35
N TYR A 518 -5.50 -1.85 11.85
CA TYR A 518 -6.18 -2.13 13.12
C TYR A 518 -6.94 -3.46 13.11
N ILE A 519 -7.26 -4.01 11.93
CA ILE A 519 -7.90 -5.33 11.81
C ILE A 519 -7.05 -6.46 12.39
N LEU A 520 -5.73 -6.27 12.50
CA LEU A 520 -4.86 -7.22 13.20
C LEU A 520 -5.28 -7.39 14.66
N LEU A 521 -5.62 -6.31 15.38
CA LEU A 521 -6.16 -6.43 16.74
C LEU A 521 -7.55 -7.09 16.76
N ALA A 522 -8.38 -6.80 15.75
CA ALA A 522 -9.67 -7.47 15.59
C ALA A 522 -9.50 -8.98 15.39
N SER A 523 -8.53 -9.43 14.61
CA SER A 523 -8.26 -10.86 14.36
C SER A 523 -7.93 -11.63 15.64
N LEU A 524 -7.14 -11.03 16.54
CA LEU A 524 -6.78 -11.62 17.82
C LEU A 524 -8.01 -11.75 18.74
N ALA A 525 -8.80 -10.68 18.83
CA ALA A 525 -10.02 -10.64 19.62
C ALA A 525 -11.07 -11.64 19.07
N LEU A 526 -11.23 -11.68 17.75
CA LEU A 526 -12.10 -12.64 17.07
C LEU A 526 -11.63 -14.08 17.30
N GLY A 527 -10.33 -14.36 17.22
CA GLY A 527 -9.77 -15.67 17.52
C GLY A 527 -10.06 -16.13 18.94
N PHE A 528 -9.96 -15.23 19.92
CA PHE A 528 -10.36 -15.52 21.31
C PHE A 528 -11.86 -15.82 21.42
N MET A 529 -12.70 -14.97 20.81
CA MET A 529 -14.15 -15.14 20.82
C MET A 529 -14.61 -16.42 20.11
N ALA A 530 -13.96 -16.77 18.99
CA ALA A 530 -14.21 -18.00 18.26
C ALA A 530 -13.77 -19.24 19.06
N ALA A 531 -12.63 -19.18 19.75
CA ALA A 531 -12.23 -20.24 20.67
C ALA A 531 -13.26 -20.42 21.79
N PHE A 532 -13.67 -19.33 22.44
CA PHE A 532 -14.70 -19.38 23.46
C PHE A 532 -16.02 -19.94 22.93
N GLY A 533 -16.48 -19.47 21.77
CA GLY A 533 -17.72 -19.93 21.16
C GLY A 533 -17.69 -21.40 20.76
N ALA A 534 -16.57 -21.87 20.22
CA ALA A 534 -16.37 -23.28 19.93
C ALA A 534 -16.41 -24.16 21.20
N GLU A 535 -15.86 -23.68 22.32
CA GLU A 535 -15.95 -24.37 23.61
C GLU A 535 -17.41 -24.49 24.08
N VAL A 536 -18.17 -23.39 24.03
CA VAL A 536 -19.59 -23.37 24.40
C VAL A 536 -20.39 -24.33 23.53
N LEU A 537 -20.20 -24.31 22.21
CA LEU A 537 -20.89 -25.19 21.27
C LEU A 537 -20.58 -26.66 21.52
N ARG A 538 -19.29 -26.99 21.70
CA ARG A 538 -18.86 -28.37 21.95
C ARG A 538 -19.35 -28.88 23.30
N ALA A 539 -19.46 -28.02 24.31
CA ALA A 539 -20.01 -28.38 25.61
C ALA A 539 -21.51 -28.76 25.54
N ARG A 540 -22.26 -28.28 24.54
CA ARG A 540 -23.67 -28.67 24.32
C ARG A 540 -23.84 -30.09 23.77
N LEU A 541 -22.80 -30.67 23.16
CA LEU A 541 -22.88 -32.00 22.57
C LEU A 541 -22.57 -33.08 23.60
N ALA A 542 -23.45 -34.08 23.73
CA ALA A 542 -23.28 -35.17 24.69
C ALA A 542 -22.21 -36.19 24.25
N LYS A 543 -22.20 -36.57 22.96
CA LYS A 543 -21.32 -37.63 22.44
C LYS A 543 -19.93 -37.08 22.06
N ARG A 544 -18.87 -37.80 22.46
CA ARG A 544 -17.47 -37.41 22.23
C ARG A 544 -17.11 -37.32 20.74
N TRP A 545 -17.66 -38.21 19.91
CA TRP A 545 -17.43 -38.19 18.45
C TRP A 545 -18.06 -36.95 17.80
N SER A 546 -19.28 -36.55 18.20
CA SER A 546 -19.96 -35.36 17.65
C SER A 546 -19.19 -34.09 17.95
N ARG A 547 -18.55 -34.00 19.13
CA ARG A 547 -17.62 -32.90 19.45
C ARG A 547 -16.46 -32.87 18.46
N SER A 548 -15.78 -34.01 18.25
CA SER A 548 -14.67 -34.09 17.31
C SER A 548 -15.07 -33.73 15.87
N VAL A 549 -16.21 -34.23 15.39
CA VAL A 549 -16.75 -33.90 14.07
C VAL A 549 -17.03 -32.40 13.94
N LEU A 550 -17.65 -31.78 14.95
CA LEU A 550 -17.87 -30.33 14.97
C LEU A 550 -16.55 -29.56 14.90
N ALA A 551 -15.52 -29.98 15.64
CA ALA A 551 -14.23 -29.28 15.61
C ALA A 551 -13.51 -29.45 14.27
N VAL A 552 -13.49 -30.66 13.70
CA VAL A 552 -12.86 -30.87 12.38
C VAL A 552 -13.63 -30.12 11.30
N GLY A 553 -14.97 -30.20 11.30
CA GLY A 553 -15.82 -29.45 10.37
C GLY A 553 -15.61 -27.94 10.50
N ALA A 554 -15.61 -27.39 11.71
CA ALA A 554 -15.34 -25.98 11.95
C ALA A 554 -13.92 -25.57 11.49
N ALA A 555 -12.91 -26.41 11.73
CA ALA A 555 -11.54 -26.15 11.28
C ALA A 555 -11.47 -26.09 9.74
N LEU A 556 -12.08 -27.06 9.06
CA LEU A 556 -12.14 -27.10 7.59
C LEU A 556 -12.91 -25.90 7.03
N LEU A 557 -14.02 -25.51 7.67
CA LEU A 557 -14.78 -24.32 7.26
C LEU A 557 -13.99 -23.02 7.47
N ILE A 558 -13.27 -22.86 8.59
CA ILE A 558 -12.40 -21.68 8.80
C ILE A 558 -11.28 -21.65 7.75
N VAL A 559 -10.65 -22.79 7.49
CA VAL A 559 -9.61 -22.90 6.45
C VAL A 559 -10.17 -22.55 5.07
N ALA A 560 -11.35 -23.05 4.71
CA ALA A 560 -11.99 -22.76 3.43
C ALA A 560 -12.47 -21.30 3.30
N ASP A 561 -12.93 -20.69 4.40
CA ASP A 561 -13.38 -19.30 4.46
C ASP A 561 -12.22 -18.32 4.23
N TYR A 562 -11.05 -18.64 4.80
CA TYR A 562 -9.83 -17.82 4.69
C TYR A 562 -8.87 -18.23 3.59
N ALA A 563 -9.10 -19.36 2.92
CA ALA A 563 -8.23 -19.82 1.84
C ALA A 563 -8.11 -18.74 0.75
N PRO A 564 -6.89 -18.45 0.27
CA PRO A 564 -6.70 -17.60 -0.89
C PRO A 564 -7.55 -18.10 -2.05
N ARG A 565 -8.28 -17.19 -2.71
CA ARG A 565 -9.18 -17.54 -3.82
C ARG A 565 -8.41 -17.95 -5.08
N ASN A 566 -7.24 -17.37 -5.26
CA ASN A 566 -6.29 -17.64 -6.34
C ASN A 566 -4.93 -17.99 -5.76
N ALA A 567 -4.03 -18.53 -6.58
CA ALA A 567 -2.63 -18.70 -6.21
C ALA A 567 -2.02 -17.35 -5.82
N MET A 568 -1.11 -17.34 -4.85
CA MET A 568 -0.39 -16.12 -4.48
C MET A 568 0.66 -15.79 -5.54
N GLY A 569 0.92 -14.50 -5.72
CA GLY A 569 1.91 -14.02 -6.68
C GLY A 569 3.32 -14.19 -6.14
N ILE A 570 4.17 -14.86 -6.91
CA ILE A 570 5.60 -15.02 -6.64
C ILE A 570 6.45 -14.29 -7.69
N THR A 571 7.57 -13.72 -7.27
CA THR A 571 8.52 -13.05 -8.15
C THR A 571 9.78 -13.88 -8.26
N ALA A 572 10.22 -14.14 -9.49
CA ALA A 572 11.44 -14.88 -9.77
C ALA A 572 12.65 -13.96 -9.62
N LEU A 573 13.63 -14.38 -8.82
CA LEU A 573 14.82 -13.60 -8.50
C LEU A 573 16.01 -14.08 -9.35
N PRO A 574 16.55 -13.25 -10.27
CA PRO A 574 17.60 -13.68 -11.17
C PRO A 574 18.93 -13.88 -10.42
N ASP A 575 19.53 -15.06 -10.60
CA ASP A 575 20.77 -15.42 -9.90
C ASP A 575 22.01 -14.66 -10.37
N ARG A 576 22.05 -14.30 -11.66
CA ARG A 576 23.16 -13.63 -12.34
C ARG A 576 22.67 -12.62 -13.37
N SER A 577 23.49 -11.61 -13.61
CA SER A 577 23.34 -10.63 -14.69
C SER A 577 24.72 -10.34 -15.27
N ALA A 578 24.88 -10.42 -16.60
CA ALA A 578 26.16 -10.15 -17.25
C ALA A 578 26.62 -8.70 -17.03
N VAL A 579 25.67 -7.75 -16.92
CA VAL A 579 25.90 -6.35 -16.57
C VAL A 579 26.55 -6.24 -15.19
N TYR A 580 25.97 -6.85 -14.18
CA TYR A 580 26.51 -6.76 -12.81
C TYR A 580 27.75 -7.63 -12.59
N ASP A 581 27.86 -8.77 -13.29
CA ASP A 581 29.08 -9.57 -13.32
C ASP A 581 30.25 -8.75 -13.90
N ARG A 582 30.00 -7.93 -14.93
CA ARG A 582 31.00 -7.01 -15.48
C ARG A 582 31.31 -5.86 -14.53
N LEU A 583 30.28 -5.24 -13.95
CA LEU A 583 30.44 -4.17 -12.95
C LEU A 583 31.34 -4.63 -11.79
N ALA A 584 31.04 -5.78 -11.20
CA ALA A 584 31.77 -6.32 -10.05
C ALA A 584 33.25 -6.63 -10.36
N ARG A 585 33.59 -6.93 -11.62
CA ARG A 585 34.99 -7.15 -12.04
C ARG A 585 35.78 -5.85 -12.23
N GLU A 586 35.11 -4.76 -12.55
CA GLU A 586 35.77 -3.49 -12.88
C GLU A 586 35.76 -2.46 -11.75
N MET A 587 34.81 -2.58 -10.82
CA MET A 587 34.66 -1.60 -9.75
C MET A 587 35.71 -1.79 -8.64
N SER A 588 36.11 -0.66 -8.07
CA SER A 588 36.82 -0.61 -6.80
C SER A 588 35.85 -0.42 -5.62
N PRO A 589 36.24 -0.74 -4.38
CA PRO A 589 35.40 -0.50 -3.20
C PRO A 589 35.06 0.99 -2.94
N ALA A 590 35.82 1.91 -3.52
CA ALA A 590 35.60 3.35 -3.40
C ALA A 590 34.55 3.86 -4.39
N ASP A 591 34.33 3.15 -5.50
CA ASP A 591 33.42 3.57 -6.55
C ASP A 591 31.95 3.54 -6.08
N VAL A 592 31.20 4.51 -6.59
CA VAL A 592 29.75 4.61 -6.42
C VAL A 592 29.07 4.40 -7.77
N VAL A 593 27.91 3.76 -7.74
CA VAL A 593 27.07 3.46 -8.90
C VAL A 593 25.83 4.36 -8.89
N LEU A 594 25.43 4.84 -10.05
CA LEU A 594 24.12 5.47 -10.26
C LEU A 594 23.21 4.49 -10.99
N GLU A 595 22.09 4.16 -10.35
CA GLU A 595 21.06 3.30 -10.94
C GLU A 595 19.95 4.15 -11.57
N LEU A 596 19.60 3.88 -12.83
CA LEU A 596 18.58 4.60 -13.59
C LEU A 596 17.36 3.70 -13.90
N PRO A 597 16.12 4.22 -13.78
CA PRO A 597 15.81 5.62 -13.49
C PRO A 597 16.07 6.01 -12.03
N ILE A 598 16.43 7.27 -11.83
CA ILE A 598 16.60 7.85 -10.51
C ILE A 598 15.22 8.23 -9.94
N TRP A 599 14.95 7.82 -8.72
CA TRP A 599 13.69 8.12 -8.02
C TRP A 599 13.93 9.10 -6.86
N PRO A 600 12.88 9.80 -6.38
CA PRO A 600 12.96 10.64 -5.18
C PRO A 600 13.14 9.84 -3.87
N GLY A 601 13.52 8.56 -3.95
CA GLY A 601 13.88 7.67 -2.83
C GLY A 601 12.70 7.00 -2.12
N VAL A 602 11.48 7.49 -2.27
CA VAL A 602 10.26 6.90 -1.64
C VAL A 602 9.54 5.87 -2.52
N THR A 603 10.10 5.54 -3.67
CA THR A 603 9.42 4.74 -4.69
C THR A 603 9.97 3.31 -4.69
N ALA A 604 9.08 2.32 -4.54
CA ALA A 604 9.46 0.91 -4.47
C ALA A 604 10.09 0.35 -5.75
N TRP A 605 10.02 1.04 -6.89
CA TRP A 605 10.73 0.68 -8.13
C TRP A 605 12.25 0.52 -7.90
N SER A 606 12.85 1.35 -7.05
CA SER A 606 14.28 1.24 -6.66
C SER A 606 14.62 -0.03 -5.85
N SER A 607 13.63 -0.83 -5.44
CA SER A 607 13.89 -2.09 -4.72
C SER A 607 14.54 -3.16 -5.59
N ILE A 608 14.43 -3.03 -6.92
CA ILE A 608 15.19 -3.83 -7.89
C ILE A 608 16.70 -3.63 -7.67
N TYR A 609 17.14 -2.38 -7.46
CA TYR A 609 18.54 -2.04 -7.18
C TYR A 609 19.00 -2.56 -5.81
N GLN A 610 18.10 -2.55 -4.83
CA GLN A 610 18.40 -3.15 -3.52
C GLN A 610 18.65 -4.66 -3.65
N TYR A 611 17.89 -5.36 -4.48
CA TYR A 611 18.11 -6.78 -4.74
C TYR A 611 19.48 -7.04 -5.39
N THR A 612 19.86 -6.28 -6.41
CA THR A 612 21.16 -6.45 -7.08
C THR A 612 22.34 -6.18 -6.13
N VAL A 613 22.20 -5.21 -5.21
CA VAL A 613 23.18 -5.00 -4.12
C VAL A 613 23.34 -6.25 -3.24
N THR A 614 22.27 -6.99 -2.93
CA THR A 614 22.39 -8.22 -2.12
C THR A 614 23.29 -9.29 -2.76
N ARG A 615 23.44 -9.23 -4.08
CA ARG A 615 24.24 -10.17 -4.88
C ARG A 615 25.67 -9.67 -5.09
N TYR A 616 25.82 -8.39 -5.43
CA TYR A 616 27.07 -7.83 -5.93
C TYR A 616 27.77 -6.88 -4.94
N ARG A 617 27.13 -6.47 -3.85
CA ARG A 617 27.71 -5.66 -2.75
C ARG A 617 28.36 -4.34 -3.21
N TYR A 618 27.81 -3.68 -4.22
CA TYR A 618 28.29 -2.38 -4.67
C TYR A 618 27.60 -1.23 -3.93
N ARG A 619 28.23 -0.06 -3.96
CA ARG A 619 27.73 1.18 -3.36
C ARG A 619 26.98 1.98 -4.43
N MET A 620 25.82 2.50 -4.11
CA MET A 620 25.00 3.31 -5.00
C MET A 620 24.60 4.65 -4.38
N VAL A 621 24.51 5.68 -5.23
CA VAL A 621 24.19 7.06 -4.81
C VAL A 621 22.71 7.22 -4.47
N ASN A 622 21.83 6.43 -5.10
CA ASN A 622 20.39 6.42 -4.91
C ASN A 622 19.93 5.17 -4.12
N GLY A 623 18.62 5.00 -3.94
CA GLY A 623 18.07 3.88 -3.16
C GLY A 623 16.57 3.98 -2.91
N TYR A 624 16.10 3.18 -1.94
CA TYR A 624 14.71 3.18 -1.49
C TYR A 624 14.63 3.24 0.03
N SER A 625 13.96 4.27 0.55
CA SER A 625 13.67 4.47 1.97
C SER A 625 12.26 5.05 2.14
N PRO A 626 11.36 4.40 2.91
CA PRO A 626 10.04 4.93 3.24
C PRO A 626 10.07 6.30 3.96
N ALA A 627 11.24 6.70 4.48
CA ALA A 627 11.49 7.97 5.16
C ALA A 627 12.67 8.73 4.54
N THR A 628 12.75 8.77 3.20
CA THR A 628 13.83 9.46 2.47
C THR A 628 14.05 10.91 2.94
N SER A 629 15.33 11.30 3.03
CA SER A 629 15.73 12.65 3.43
C SER A 629 15.36 13.70 2.39
N ARG A 630 14.96 14.90 2.84
CA ARG A 630 14.74 16.05 1.91
C ARG A 630 16.03 16.46 1.20
N GLU A 631 17.17 16.27 1.86
CA GLU A 631 18.48 16.57 1.32
C GLU A 631 18.80 15.73 0.07
N TYR A 632 18.52 14.43 0.09
CA TYR A 632 18.68 13.57 -1.08
C TYR A 632 17.86 14.09 -2.27
N VAL A 633 16.60 14.47 -2.02
CA VAL A 633 15.70 14.95 -3.08
C VAL A 633 16.27 16.21 -3.74
N GLU A 634 16.69 17.18 -2.94
CA GLU A 634 17.18 18.47 -3.44
C GLU A 634 18.61 18.40 -4.01
N LYS A 635 19.50 17.61 -3.39
CA LYS A 635 20.93 17.61 -3.72
C LYS A 635 21.38 16.47 -4.64
N VAL A 636 20.58 15.41 -4.79
CA VAL A 636 20.95 14.23 -5.61
C VAL A 636 19.91 13.96 -6.68
N PHE A 637 18.64 13.75 -6.30
CA PHE A 637 17.58 13.42 -7.25
C PHE A 637 17.37 14.53 -8.28
N LYS A 638 17.04 15.76 -7.86
CA LYS A 638 16.80 16.86 -8.80
C LYS A 638 17.99 17.15 -9.74
N PRO A 639 19.25 17.20 -9.26
CA PRO A 639 20.40 17.40 -10.14
C PRO A 639 20.65 16.28 -11.15
N LEU A 640 20.33 15.03 -10.80
CA LEU A 640 20.55 13.87 -11.68
C LEU A 640 19.32 13.47 -12.50
N TYR A 641 18.13 14.00 -12.19
CA TYR A 641 16.88 13.71 -12.91
C TYR A 641 16.96 13.83 -14.44
N PRO A 642 17.71 14.80 -15.05
CA PRO A 642 17.89 14.84 -16.50
C PRO A 642 18.46 13.54 -17.11
N MET A 643 19.22 12.74 -16.34
CA MET A 643 19.76 11.47 -16.82
C MET A 643 18.69 10.40 -17.07
N ASP A 644 17.49 10.52 -16.48
CA ASP A 644 16.36 9.65 -16.82
C ASP A 644 15.92 9.81 -18.30
N PHE A 645 16.28 10.93 -18.92
CA PHE A 645 16.07 11.21 -20.34
C PHE A 645 17.34 10.98 -21.19
N GLY A 646 18.38 10.41 -20.59
CA GLY A 646 19.69 10.19 -21.21
C GLY A 646 20.49 11.46 -21.41
N GLU A 647 20.12 12.55 -20.72
CA GLU A 647 20.81 13.82 -20.83
C GLU A 647 21.95 13.94 -19.82
N VAL A 648 23.17 13.73 -20.28
CA VAL A 648 24.37 13.91 -19.47
C VAL A 648 25.03 15.21 -19.90
N ARG A 649 24.82 16.26 -19.11
CA ARG A 649 25.47 17.55 -19.32
C ARG A 649 26.72 17.64 -18.45
N GLU A 650 27.48 18.69 -18.68
CA GLU A 650 28.65 19.04 -17.87
C GLU A 650 28.33 19.07 -16.37
N THR A 651 27.16 19.58 -15.99
CA THR A 651 26.71 19.62 -14.59
C THR A 651 26.50 18.22 -13.98
N GLN A 652 25.87 17.29 -14.72
CA GLN A 652 25.72 15.89 -14.28
C GLN A 652 27.07 15.17 -14.25
N TYR A 653 27.92 15.39 -15.26
CA TYR A 653 29.27 14.82 -15.28
C TYR A 653 30.09 15.29 -14.07
N GLU A 654 30.15 16.59 -13.80
CA GLU A 654 30.85 17.15 -12.64
C GLU A 654 30.24 16.70 -11.32
N PHE A 655 28.92 16.53 -11.25
CA PHE A 655 28.28 15.90 -10.10
C PHE A 655 28.79 14.47 -9.89
N MET A 656 28.77 13.65 -10.94
CA MET A 656 29.22 12.26 -10.87
C MET A 656 30.68 12.16 -10.43
N ARG A 657 31.58 12.92 -11.05
CA ARG A 657 33.01 12.94 -10.69
C ARG A 657 33.24 13.41 -9.25
N ARG A 658 32.58 14.48 -8.81
CA ARG A 658 32.72 15.00 -7.43
C ARG A 658 32.21 14.04 -6.36
N ASN A 659 31.24 13.19 -6.68
CA ASN A 659 30.66 12.22 -5.74
C ASN A 659 31.21 10.79 -5.90
N GLY A 660 32.26 10.59 -6.70
CA GLY A 660 32.85 9.27 -6.92
C GLY A 660 31.94 8.30 -7.68
N ILE A 661 30.94 8.81 -8.41
CA ILE A 661 30.09 7.99 -9.27
C ILE A 661 30.89 7.62 -10.51
N ARG A 662 31.23 6.33 -10.61
CA ARG A 662 32.09 5.79 -11.66
C ARG A 662 31.33 5.01 -12.71
N PHE A 663 30.20 4.42 -12.32
CA PHE A 663 29.37 3.60 -13.19
C PHE A 663 27.92 4.07 -13.16
N VAL A 664 27.25 3.94 -14.30
CA VAL A 664 25.82 4.16 -14.46
C VAL A 664 25.21 2.86 -15.00
N VAL A 665 24.19 2.35 -14.33
CA VAL A 665 23.42 1.20 -14.78
C VAL A 665 22.01 1.66 -15.08
N MET A 666 21.48 1.28 -16.23
CA MET A 666 20.12 1.64 -16.66
C MET A 666 19.27 0.38 -16.73
N HIS A 667 18.08 0.43 -16.12
CA HIS A 667 17.09 -0.66 -16.06
C HIS A 667 15.83 -0.31 -16.84
N GLU A 668 15.67 -0.82 -18.06
CA GLU A 668 14.48 -0.56 -18.89
C GLU A 668 13.18 -1.06 -18.23
N GLU A 669 13.24 -2.15 -17.44
CA GLU A 669 12.09 -2.68 -16.69
C GLU A 669 11.60 -1.73 -15.60
N ALA A 670 12.44 -0.80 -15.14
CA ALA A 670 12.12 0.17 -14.10
C ALA A 670 11.67 1.54 -14.66
N PHE A 671 11.45 1.67 -15.98
CA PHE A 671 10.98 2.90 -16.65
C PHE A 671 9.48 2.87 -16.98
N PRO A 672 8.58 3.17 -16.03
CA PRO A 672 7.17 3.41 -16.35
C PRO A 672 7.00 4.74 -17.10
N GLU A 673 5.93 4.88 -17.90
CA GLU A 673 5.63 6.09 -18.71
C GLU A 673 5.54 7.40 -17.91
N LYS A 674 5.42 7.33 -16.57
CA LYS A 674 5.45 8.51 -15.69
C LYS A 674 6.84 9.15 -15.57
N ILE A 675 7.92 8.42 -15.87
CA ILE A 675 9.29 8.94 -15.83
C ILE A 675 9.57 9.75 -17.09
N SER A 676 9.33 9.13 -18.25
CA SER A 676 9.57 9.71 -19.56
C SER A 676 8.37 9.50 -20.47
N PRO A 677 7.98 10.51 -21.27
CA PRO A 677 6.96 10.33 -22.29
C PRO A 677 7.41 9.41 -23.44
N PHE A 678 8.68 9.02 -23.50
CA PHE A 678 9.21 8.15 -24.55
C PHE A 678 9.69 6.81 -23.98
N PRO A 679 9.74 5.75 -24.80
CA PRO A 679 10.29 4.46 -24.39
C PRO A 679 11.71 4.58 -23.83
N PRO A 680 12.12 3.66 -22.94
CA PRO A 680 13.45 3.66 -22.36
C PRO A 680 14.57 3.56 -23.42
N SER A 681 14.29 3.02 -24.61
CA SER A 681 15.26 2.97 -25.72
C SER A 681 15.82 4.35 -26.09
N LEU A 682 15.04 5.44 -25.97
CA LEU A 682 15.52 6.81 -26.20
C LEU A 682 16.62 7.18 -25.20
N THR A 683 16.37 6.94 -23.91
CA THR A 683 17.31 7.19 -22.82
C THR A 683 18.58 6.36 -23.04
N ASN A 684 18.44 5.06 -23.32
CA ASN A 684 19.55 4.14 -23.59
C ASN A 684 20.42 4.60 -24.78
N ALA A 685 19.78 5.02 -25.87
CA ALA A 685 20.45 5.53 -27.07
C ALA A 685 21.24 6.82 -26.79
N ARG A 686 20.66 7.76 -26.04
CA ARG A 686 21.32 9.01 -25.64
C ARG A 686 22.49 8.77 -24.69
N LEU A 687 22.33 7.89 -23.69
CA LEU A 687 23.43 7.51 -22.80
C LEU A 687 24.58 6.87 -23.57
N ALA A 688 24.29 5.98 -24.51
CA ALA A 688 25.30 5.30 -25.34
C ALA A 688 26.09 6.25 -26.26
N ARG A 689 25.50 7.37 -26.67
CA ARG A 689 26.16 8.40 -27.49
C ARG A 689 26.70 9.57 -26.68
N SER A 690 26.54 9.56 -25.36
CA SER A 690 27.05 10.62 -24.50
C SER A 690 28.59 10.67 -24.56
N PRO A 691 29.20 11.85 -24.79
CA PRO A 691 30.65 11.99 -24.75
C PRO A 691 31.22 11.83 -23.34
N TYR A 692 30.38 11.90 -22.31
CA TYR A 692 30.78 11.75 -20.90
C TYR A 692 30.80 10.30 -20.42
N LEU A 693 30.18 9.38 -21.18
CA LEU A 693 30.05 7.98 -20.83
C LEU A 693 30.75 7.07 -21.86
N GLU A 694 31.06 5.87 -21.41
CA GLU A 694 31.57 4.77 -22.23
C GLU A 694 30.64 3.57 -22.01
N PHE A 695 29.98 3.09 -23.07
CA PHE A 695 29.18 1.88 -23.02
C PHE A 695 30.08 0.66 -22.84
N LEU A 696 29.76 -0.20 -21.87
CA LEU A 696 30.54 -1.40 -21.57
C LEU A 696 29.87 -2.68 -22.03
N THR A 697 28.61 -2.89 -21.64
CA THR A 697 27.85 -4.10 -21.94
C THR A 697 26.36 -3.89 -21.68
N SER A 698 25.53 -4.75 -22.24
CA SER A 698 24.10 -4.84 -21.93
C SER A 698 23.68 -6.30 -21.83
N ASP A 699 22.70 -6.59 -20.98
CA ASP A 699 22.13 -7.92 -20.78
C ASP A 699 20.63 -7.80 -20.52
N GLY A 700 19.82 -8.28 -21.46
CA GLY A 700 18.37 -8.10 -21.42
C GLY A 700 17.98 -6.63 -21.38
N ASN A 701 17.32 -6.23 -20.30
CA ASN A 701 16.80 -4.88 -20.09
C ASN A 701 17.76 -3.98 -19.29
N ALA A 702 18.99 -4.44 -19.00
CA ALA A 702 20.00 -3.65 -18.30
C ALA A 702 21.16 -3.23 -19.22
N SER A 703 21.64 -1.99 -19.08
CA SER A 703 22.82 -1.45 -19.76
C SER A 703 23.82 -0.88 -18.75
N LEU A 704 25.11 -1.16 -18.94
CA LEU A 704 26.21 -0.64 -18.11
C LEU A 704 27.05 0.39 -18.86
N TYR A 705 27.30 1.51 -18.19
CA TYR A 705 28.17 2.59 -18.65
C TYR A 705 29.22 2.93 -17.61
N ARG A 706 30.40 3.34 -18.08
CA ARG A 706 31.46 3.95 -17.28
C ARG A 706 31.46 5.46 -17.48
N VAL A 707 31.58 6.22 -16.41
CA VAL A 707 31.83 7.67 -16.47
C VAL A 707 33.29 7.88 -16.85
N ARG A 708 33.56 8.64 -17.91
CA ARG A 708 34.93 8.90 -18.39
C ARG A 708 35.77 9.64 -17.34
N ASP A 709 37.07 9.41 -17.35
CA ASP A 709 38.00 10.07 -16.41
C ASP A 709 38.25 11.53 -16.76
N GLU A 710 38.48 11.76 -18.04
CA GLU A 710 38.77 13.08 -18.57
C GLU A 710 37.48 13.72 -19.05
N LYS A 711 37.35 15.01 -18.76
CA LYS A 711 36.22 15.80 -19.23
C LYS A 711 36.33 15.91 -20.76
N PRO A 712 35.31 15.47 -21.52
CA PRO A 712 35.34 15.63 -22.96
C PRO A 712 35.31 17.12 -23.33
N SER A 713 35.96 17.48 -24.44
CA SER A 713 35.94 18.84 -25.00
C SER A 713 34.63 19.16 -25.74
N ILE A 714 33.88 18.13 -26.11
CA ILE A 714 32.58 18.24 -26.80
C ILE A 714 31.43 18.02 -25.81
N GLN A 715 30.37 18.80 -25.98
CA GLN A 715 29.12 18.59 -25.26
C GLN A 715 28.28 17.52 -25.96
N GLN A 716 27.38 16.88 -25.21
CA GLN A 716 26.45 15.92 -25.78
C GLN A 716 25.50 16.63 -26.75
N GLU A 717 25.44 16.17 -27.99
CA GLU A 717 24.41 16.58 -28.94
C GLU A 717 23.17 15.70 -28.75
N PHE A 718 22.04 16.28 -28.36
CA PHE A 718 20.79 15.54 -28.11
C PHE A 718 20.01 15.27 -29.41
N LYS A 719 20.64 14.57 -30.36
CA LYS A 719 20.09 14.32 -31.72
C LYS A 719 19.20 13.08 -31.80
N GLU A 720 19.29 12.17 -30.83
CA GLU A 720 18.50 10.95 -30.80
C GLU A 720 17.02 11.28 -30.54
N THR A 721 16.16 10.72 -31.38
CA THR A 721 14.71 10.87 -31.34
C THR A 721 14.03 9.55 -31.03
N SER A 722 12.78 9.58 -30.57
CA SER A 722 11.94 8.39 -30.46
C SER A 722 10.95 8.29 -31.62
N PRO A 723 10.69 7.09 -32.17
CA PRO A 723 9.62 6.91 -33.15
C PRO A 723 8.22 6.91 -32.51
N VAL A 724 8.13 6.91 -31.17
CA VAL A 724 6.87 6.97 -30.43
C VAL A 724 6.45 8.43 -30.25
N ALA A 725 5.20 8.72 -30.60
CA ALA A 725 4.53 9.97 -30.28
C ALA A 725 3.74 9.84 -28.96
N LYS A 726 3.41 10.97 -28.34
CA LYS A 726 2.43 11.03 -27.26
C LYS A 726 1.09 11.54 -27.75
N LEU A 727 0.04 10.85 -27.34
CA LEU A 727 -1.35 11.20 -27.59
C LEU A 727 -1.99 11.71 -26.30
N TYR A 728 -2.68 12.84 -26.39
CA TYR A 728 -3.56 13.35 -25.34
C TYR A 728 -4.95 13.55 -25.90
N GLU A 729 -5.88 12.69 -25.50
CA GLU A 729 -7.29 12.81 -25.85
C GLU A 729 -7.90 14.04 -25.16
N ALA A 730 -8.51 14.94 -25.94
CA ALA A 730 -8.93 16.25 -25.46
C ALA A 730 -9.93 16.14 -24.31
N GLU A 731 -10.86 15.18 -24.37
CA GLU A 731 -11.87 14.97 -23.34
C GLU A 731 -11.31 14.47 -22.00
N ARG A 732 -10.03 14.06 -21.96
CA ARG A 732 -9.31 13.68 -20.74
C ARG A 732 -8.48 14.83 -20.16
N LEU A 733 -8.33 15.94 -20.88
CA LEU A 733 -7.63 17.13 -20.40
C LEU A 733 -8.56 18.04 -19.58
N PRO A 734 -8.01 18.76 -18.59
CA PRO A 734 -8.71 19.85 -17.92
C PRO A 734 -9.31 20.87 -18.91
N ARG A 735 -10.48 21.41 -18.56
CA ARG A 735 -11.21 22.43 -19.34
C ARG A 735 -11.88 23.46 -18.46
N LYS A 736 -12.10 24.67 -18.97
CA LYS A 736 -12.90 25.73 -18.34
C LYS A 736 -14.22 25.97 -19.08
N VAL A 737 -14.22 25.81 -20.40
CA VAL A 737 -15.38 26.00 -21.28
C VAL A 737 -15.53 24.82 -22.23
N GLY A 738 -16.65 24.78 -22.97
CA GLY A 738 -16.96 23.69 -23.90
C GLY A 738 -17.49 22.42 -23.23
N ARG A 739 -18.09 21.56 -24.07
CA ARG A 739 -18.73 20.31 -23.66
C ARG A 739 -18.16 19.13 -24.44
N VAL A 740 -18.08 17.97 -23.77
CA VAL A 740 -17.75 16.71 -24.44
C VAL A 740 -18.98 16.26 -25.24
N ILE A 741 -18.78 15.96 -26.52
CA ILE A 741 -19.80 15.44 -27.44
C ILE A 741 -19.36 14.09 -27.99
N GLU A 742 -20.32 13.28 -28.41
CA GLU A 742 -20.03 12.11 -29.25
C GLU A 742 -19.78 12.57 -30.69
N ASP A 743 -18.65 12.18 -31.27
CA ASP A 743 -18.29 12.46 -32.66
C ASP A 743 -17.61 11.20 -33.23
N PRO A 744 -18.29 10.39 -34.07
CA PRO A 744 -17.73 9.15 -34.60
C PRO A 744 -16.43 9.33 -35.41
N ARG A 745 -16.13 10.55 -35.86
CA ARG A 745 -14.91 10.91 -36.61
C ARG A 745 -13.69 11.14 -35.70
N ALA A 746 -13.90 11.33 -34.40
CA ALA A 746 -12.84 11.46 -33.41
C ALA A 746 -12.16 10.11 -33.11
N SER A 747 -10.88 10.11 -32.71
CA SER A 747 -10.09 8.91 -32.36
C SER A 747 -10.85 8.02 -31.35
N GLY A 748 -11.34 8.61 -30.26
CA GLY A 748 -12.12 7.96 -29.21
C GLY A 748 -13.63 8.03 -29.38
N GLY A 749 -14.12 8.47 -30.55
CA GLY A 749 -15.56 8.70 -30.78
C GLY A 749 -16.13 9.88 -29.99
N ARG A 750 -15.28 10.70 -29.37
CA ARG A 750 -15.67 11.86 -28.55
C ARG A 750 -14.72 13.02 -28.82
N ALA A 751 -15.26 14.23 -28.72
CA ALA A 751 -14.48 15.45 -28.86
C ALA A 751 -15.01 16.52 -27.91
N ILE A 752 -14.22 17.57 -27.66
CA ILE A 752 -14.70 18.78 -26.98
C ILE A 752 -15.20 19.76 -28.03
N GLN A 753 -16.39 20.32 -27.83
CA GLN A 753 -17.00 21.33 -28.68
C GLN A 753 -17.30 22.61 -27.87
N ALA A 754 -17.06 23.76 -28.48
CA ALA A 754 -17.70 25.03 -28.11
C ALA A 754 -18.38 25.67 -29.33
N VAL A 755 -19.47 26.38 -29.07
CA VAL A 755 -20.31 27.03 -30.07
C VAL A 755 -20.56 28.50 -29.71
N SER A 756 -20.96 29.30 -30.71
CA SER A 756 -21.27 30.72 -30.52
C SER A 756 -22.26 30.93 -29.37
N GLY A 757 -21.88 31.79 -28.42
CA GLY A 757 -22.64 32.05 -27.20
C GLY A 757 -22.09 31.35 -25.96
N ASP A 758 -21.19 30.38 -26.12
CA ASP A 758 -20.39 29.85 -25.00
C ASP A 758 -19.39 30.93 -24.52
N PRO A 759 -19.05 30.95 -23.22
CA PRO A 759 -18.07 31.89 -22.68
C PRO A 759 -16.67 31.67 -23.31
N GLU A 760 -15.92 32.76 -23.44
CA GLU A 760 -14.50 32.73 -23.80
C GLU A 760 -13.68 31.94 -22.76
N GLY A 761 -12.72 31.14 -23.21
CA GLY A 761 -11.82 30.42 -22.30
C GLY A 761 -11.20 29.16 -22.87
N PHE A 762 -10.55 28.37 -22.00
CA PHE A 762 -9.84 27.15 -22.41
C PHE A 762 -10.77 25.95 -22.59
N LEU A 763 -10.77 25.38 -23.80
CA LEU A 763 -11.39 24.09 -24.12
C LEU A 763 -10.55 22.93 -23.62
N THR A 764 -9.23 23.08 -23.71
CA THR A 764 -8.26 22.15 -23.13
C THR A 764 -7.06 22.94 -22.60
N PHE A 765 -6.47 22.45 -21.52
CA PHE A 765 -5.17 22.86 -21.01
C PHE A 765 -4.53 21.68 -20.26
N GLY A 766 -3.22 21.71 -20.01
CA GLY A 766 -2.49 20.57 -19.46
C GLY A 766 -2.09 19.48 -20.48
N PRO A 767 -1.55 18.35 -20.00
CA PRO A 767 -0.94 18.20 -18.66
C PRO A 767 0.39 18.96 -18.59
N GLU A 768 1.01 19.09 -17.42
CA GLU A 768 2.40 19.60 -17.26
C GLU A 768 3.43 18.46 -17.32
N GLN A 769 3.44 17.71 -18.43
CA GLN A 769 4.36 16.58 -18.60
C GLN A 769 5.76 17.09 -18.96
N VAL A 770 6.80 16.54 -18.33
CA VAL A 770 8.19 16.89 -18.67
C VAL A 770 8.60 16.22 -19.99
N TYR A 771 9.05 17.03 -20.95
CA TYR A 771 9.63 16.60 -22.22
C TYR A 771 11.13 16.85 -22.22
N PRO A 772 11.94 15.90 -22.73
CA PRO A 772 13.38 16.08 -22.80
C PRO A 772 13.80 17.07 -23.89
N THR A 773 15.07 17.40 -23.94
CA THR A 773 15.69 18.25 -24.97
C THR A 773 15.42 17.72 -26.35
N GLY A 774 15.00 18.61 -27.24
CA GLY A 774 14.72 18.29 -28.63
C GLY A 774 13.81 19.31 -29.29
N GLU A 775 13.65 19.13 -30.59
CA GLU A 775 12.65 19.79 -31.40
C GLU A 775 11.40 18.92 -31.47
N TYR A 776 10.25 19.51 -31.21
CA TYR A 776 8.97 18.84 -31.18
C TYR A 776 8.02 19.40 -32.22
N ARG A 777 7.23 18.50 -32.77
CA ARG A 777 6.07 18.77 -33.60
C ARG A 777 4.82 18.44 -32.77
N VAL A 778 4.00 19.45 -32.53
CA VAL A 778 2.75 19.34 -31.77
C VAL A 778 1.58 19.53 -32.74
N ARG A 779 0.74 18.52 -32.90
CA ARG A 779 -0.44 18.56 -33.76
C ARG A 779 -1.70 18.61 -32.93
N PHE A 780 -2.46 19.68 -33.07
CA PHE A 780 -3.79 19.81 -32.50
C PHE A 780 -4.81 19.38 -33.56
N LEU A 781 -5.53 18.30 -33.30
CA LEU A 781 -6.58 17.81 -34.18
C LEU A 781 -7.85 18.62 -33.92
N VAL A 782 -8.09 19.61 -34.79
CA VAL A 782 -9.19 20.56 -34.62
C VAL A 782 -10.11 20.56 -35.82
N ARG A 783 -11.37 20.90 -35.59
CA ARG A 783 -12.40 20.99 -36.61
C ARG A 783 -13.26 22.22 -36.37
N GLY A 784 -13.40 23.07 -37.39
CA GLY A 784 -14.30 24.23 -37.36
C GLY A 784 -15.68 23.91 -37.94
N ALA A 785 -16.67 24.78 -37.72
CA ALA A 785 -17.96 24.65 -38.42
C ALA A 785 -17.82 24.75 -39.95
N ALA A 786 -18.52 23.88 -40.67
CA ALA A 786 -18.64 23.98 -42.11
C ALA A 786 -19.45 25.24 -42.49
N GLY A 787 -18.88 26.13 -43.32
CA GLY A 787 -19.59 27.29 -43.88
C GLY A 787 -19.66 28.54 -42.99
N GLY A 788 -18.88 28.63 -41.90
CA GLY A 788 -18.79 29.85 -41.08
C GLY A 788 -18.06 31.00 -41.79
N LYS A 789 -18.28 32.25 -41.33
CA LYS A 789 -17.52 33.41 -41.82
C LYS A 789 -16.02 33.22 -41.48
N PRO A 790 -15.09 33.48 -42.42
CA PRO A 790 -13.66 33.39 -42.14
C PRO A 790 -13.25 34.32 -40.98
N GLY A 791 -12.51 33.78 -40.03
CA GLY A 791 -11.99 34.51 -38.87
C GLY A 791 -11.50 33.57 -37.76
N PRO A 792 -10.71 34.08 -36.81
CA PRO A 792 -10.18 33.30 -35.69
C PRO A 792 -11.30 33.00 -34.68
N VAL A 793 -11.59 31.71 -34.46
CA VAL A 793 -12.54 31.24 -33.42
C VAL A 793 -11.86 30.86 -32.12
N GLY A 794 -10.54 30.95 -32.09
CA GLY A 794 -9.71 30.52 -30.98
C GLY A 794 -8.25 30.42 -31.39
N LYS A 795 -7.44 29.82 -30.53
CA LYS A 795 -6.02 29.59 -30.76
C LYS A 795 -5.55 28.32 -30.06
N VAL A 796 -4.51 27.71 -30.61
CA VAL A 796 -3.77 26.61 -29.97
C VAL A 796 -2.42 27.13 -29.51
N GLU A 797 -1.96 26.65 -28.36
CA GLU A 797 -0.74 27.14 -27.71
C GLU A 797 0.03 25.96 -27.10
N VAL A 798 1.36 26.02 -27.19
CA VAL A 798 2.27 25.21 -26.37
C VAL A 798 2.91 26.16 -25.37
N ALA A 799 2.79 25.86 -24.09
CA ALA A 799 3.28 26.69 -23.01
C ALA A 799 4.13 25.90 -22.01
N THR A 800 4.82 26.61 -21.13
CA THR A 800 5.56 26.07 -19.99
C THR A 800 5.36 27.01 -18.78
N ASP A 801 5.93 26.64 -17.63
CA ASP A 801 5.83 27.39 -16.39
C ASP A 801 4.36 27.65 -15.98
N GLN A 802 3.57 26.58 -15.91
CA GLN A 802 2.14 26.62 -15.59
C GLN A 802 1.33 27.55 -16.48
N GLY A 803 1.75 27.64 -17.75
CA GLY A 803 1.11 28.46 -18.74
C GLY A 803 1.55 29.92 -18.76
N ASN A 804 2.49 30.34 -17.90
CA ASN A 804 2.99 31.72 -17.85
C ASN A 804 3.91 32.06 -19.02
N LYS A 805 4.53 31.06 -19.66
CA LYS A 805 5.42 31.25 -20.81
C LYS A 805 4.91 30.50 -22.03
N ILE A 806 4.50 31.22 -23.08
CA ILE A 806 4.10 30.65 -24.37
C ILE A 806 5.34 30.41 -25.23
N LEU A 807 5.49 29.17 -25.73
CA LEU A 807 6.60 28.77 -26.59
C LEU A 807 6.22 28.85 -28.08
N ALA A 808 4.99 28.48 -28.42
CA ALA A 808 4.43 28.62 -29.76
C ALA A 808 2.91 28.78 -29.68
N GLN A 809 2.32 29.51 -30.64
CA GLN A 809 0.88 29.66 -30.75
C GLN A 809 0.45 29.84 -32.20
N ARG A 810 -0.81 29.50 -32.51
CA ARG A 810 -1.43 29.75 -33.81
C ARG A 810 -2.94 29.84 -33.68
N ASP A 811 -3.54 30.73 -34.46
CA ASP A 811 -4.99 30.92 -34.50
C ASP A 811 -5.71 29.75 -35.19
N ILE A 812 -6.96 29.52 -34.77
CA ILE A 812 -7.87 28.53 -35.35
C ILE A 812 -8.81 29.28 -36.29
N ASP A 813 -8.59 29.18 -37.60
CA ASP A 813 -9.38 29.86 -38.63
C ASP A 813 -10.50 28.97 -39.20
N VAL A 814 -11.73 29.48 -39.25
CA VAL A 814 -12.87 28.79 -39.89
C VAL A 814 -12.77 28.88 -41.42
N GLY A 815 -12.92 27.75 -42.11
CA GLY A 815 -12.99 27.66 -43.58
C GLY A 815 -11.74 27.10 -44.28
N ARG A 816 -10.63 26.90 -43.57
CA ARG A 816 -9.43 26.19 -44.07
C ARG A 816 -9.38 24.71 -43.67
N ASN A 817 -10.07 24.35 -42.59
CA ASN A 817 -10.19 22.98 -42.13
C ASN A 817 -11.46 22.38 -42.74
N GLY A 818 -11.34 21.27 -43.46
CA GLY A 818 -12.42 20.60 -44.18
C GLY A 818 -13.46 19.96 -43.26
N SER A 819 -14.15 18.92 -43.74
CA SER A 819 -15.16 18.21 -42.95
C SER A 819 -14.58 17.31 -41.84
N GLY A 820 -13.27 17.06 -41.85
CA GLY A 820 -12.55 16.19 -40.91
C GLY A 820 -11.77 16.97 -39.84
N TYR A 821 -11.03 16.25 -38.99
CA TYR A 821 -10.10 16.83 -38.03
C TYR A 821 -8.75 17.11 -38.70
N ASP A 822 -8.50 18.37 -39.03
CA ASP A 822 -7.24 18.78 -39.66
C ASP A 822 -6.21 19.20 -38.59
N PRO A 823 -4.95 18.75 -38.71
CA PRO A 823 -3.93 19.07 -37.72
C PRO A 823 -3.44 20.51 -37.86
N ILE A 824 -3.60 21.32 -36.80
CA ILE A 824 -2.81 22.54 -36.63
C ILE A 824 -1.47 22.16 -36.01
N GLU A 825 -0.40 22.28 -36.79
CA GLU A 825 0.96 21.97 -36.36
C GLU A 825 1.66 23.20 -35.77
N LEU A 826 2.25 23.04 -34.58
CA LEU A 826 3.19 23.94 -33.94
C LEU A 826 4.55 23.23 -33.80
N ARG A 827 5.65 23.97 -34.01
CA ARG A 827 7.01 23.49 -33.74
C ARG A 827 7.59 24.19 -32.53
N VAL A 828 8.17 23.42 -31.62
CA VAL A 828 8.71 23.93 -30.36
C VAL A 828 10.05 23.26 -30.07
N ARG A 829 11.05 24.08 -29.76
CA ARG A 829 12.33 23.63 -29.20
C ARG A 829 12.30 23.75 -27.69
N VAL A 830 12.86 22.74 -27.01
CA VAL A 830 13.25 22.85 -25.60
C VAL A 830 14.71 22.43 -25.43
N ASP A 831 15.46 23.19 -24.64
CA ASP A 831 16.91 23.01 -24.46
C ASP A 831 17.29 22.24 -23.19
N GLY A 832 16.28 21.68 -22.49
CA GLY A 832 16.40 20.89 -21.27
C GLY A 832 15.07 20.20 -20.92
N PRO A 833 15.05 19.29 -19.93
CA PRO A 833 13.81 18.68 -19.47
C PRO A 833 12.84 19.75 -18.99
N THR A 834 11.76 19.95 -19.74
CA THR A 834 10.85 21.09 -19.57
C THR A 834 9.41 20.59 -19.43
N PRO A 835 8.66 21.00 -18.40
CA PRO A 835 7.23 20.72 -18.33
C PRO A 835 6.51 21.51 -19.43
N LEU A 836 5.87 20.81 -20.36
CA LEU A 836 5.08 21.40 -21.44
C LEU A 836 3.60 21.24 -21.17
N GLU A 837 2.84 22.28 -21.51
CA GLU A 837 1.39 22.36 -21.43
C GLU A 837 0.80 22.59 -22.83
N PHE A 838 -0.27 21.87 -23.20
CA PHE A 838 -0.93 22.00 -24.50
C PHE A 838 -2.31 22.61 -24.31
N ARG A 839 -2.56 23.77 -24.91
CA ARG A 839 -3.76 24.55 -24.64
C ARG A 839 -4.53 24.88 -25.91
N THR A 840 -5.85 24.85 -25.79
CA THR A 840 -6.78 25.30 -26.83
C THR A 840 -7.74 26.31 -26.23
N HIS A 841 -7.66 27.54 -26.72
CA HIS A 841 -8.48 28.65 -26.26
C HIS A 841 -9.59 28.94 -27.27
N TYR A 842 -10.80 29.14 -26.79
CA TYR A 842 -11.98 29.54 -27.57
C TYR A 842 -12.24 31.04 -27.39
N ALA A 843 -12.48 31.75 -28.49
CA ALA A 843 -12.64 33.21 -28.52
C ALA A 843 -14.09 33.69 -28.26
N GLY A 844 -15.02 32.81 -27.87
CA GLY A 844 -16.42 33.18 -27.63
C GLY A 844 -17.30 33.31 -28.89
N THR A 845 -16.72 33.07 -30.08
CA THR A 845 -17.44 33.17 -31.36
C THR A 845 -17.14 31.98 -32.28
N GLY A 846 -18.12 31.60 -33.11
CA GLY A 846 -18.01 30.46 -34.03
C GLY A 846 -18.08 29.10 -33.34
N GLU A 847 -17.88 28.03 -34.10
CA GLU A 847 -17.80 26.67 -33.56
C GLU A 847 -16.40 26.10 -33.76
N VAL A 848 -15.87 25.50 -32.71
CA VAL A 848 -14.62 24.75 -32.74
C VAL A 848 -14.80 23.44 -31.99
N ARG A 849 -14.21 22.39 -32.54
CA ARG A 849 -14.05 21.08 -31.91
C ARG A 849 -12.59 20.71 -31.83
N ILE A 850 -12.20 20.04 -30.76
CA ILE A 850 -10.89 19.44 -30.61
C ILE A 850 -11.02 17.96 -30.21
N ASP A 851 -10.29 17.12 -30.92
CA ASP A 851 -10.23 15.67 -30.72
C ASP A 851 -9.06 15.30 -29.81
N ALA A 852 -7.84 15.60 -30.24
CA ALA A 852 -6.63 15.22 -29.51
C ALA A 852 -5.43 16.13 -29.80
N VAL A 853 -4.40 16.00 -28.96
CA VAL A 853 -3.08 16.59 -29.18
C VAL A 853 -2.06 15.46 -29.34
N ILE A 854 -1.27 15.51 -30.42
CA ILE A 854 -0.22 14.53 -30.72
C ILE A 854 1.13 15.24 -30.68
N VAL A 855 2.08 14.69 -29.92
CA VAL A 855 3.42 15.25 -29.72
C VAL A 855 4.45 14.25 -30.19
N SER A 856 5.26 14.60 -31.18
CA SER A 856 6.38 13.79 -31.66
C SER A 856 7.64 14.64 -31.80
N PHE A 857 8.81 14.01 -31.90
CA PHE A 857 10.01 14.73 -32.34
C PHE A 857 9.81 15.29 -33.76
N ALA A 858 10.31 16.50 -34.02
CA ALA A 858 10.10 17.20 -35.28
C ALA A 858 10.89 16.58 -36.44
N ASP A 859 12.06 16.01 -36.13
CA ASP A 859 13.00 15.43 -37.09
C ASP A 859 12.65 13.99 -37.49
N VAL A 860 11.69 13.37 -36.81
CA VAL A 860 11.15 12.07 -37.24
C VAL A 860 10.36 12.32 -38.52
N PRO A 861 10.70 11.63 -39.64
CA PRO A 861 9.98 11.79 -40.89
C PRO A 861 8.48 11.55 -40.72
N ASP A 862 7.63 12.06 -41.60
CA ASP A 862 6.19 11.78 -41.53
C ASP A 862 5.83 10.34 -41.96
N ARG A 863 6.81 9.59 -42.49
CA ARG A 863 6.65 8.26 -43.09
C ARG A 863 7.66 7.19 -42.59
N PRO A 864 7.85 6.98 -41.29
CA PRO A 864 8.47 5.76 -40.81
C PRO A 864 7.40 4.68 -40.92
N TRP A 865 7.32 4.02 -42.07
CA TRP A 865 6.38 2.91 -42.23
C TRP A 865 6.82 1.67 -41.44
N ARG A 866 8.01 1.66 -40.82
CA ARG A 866 8.54 0.55 -40.02
C ARG A 866 8.98 1.01 -38.64
N PHE A 867 8.61 0.24 -37.64
CA PHE A 867 8.97 0.42 -36.23
C PHE A 867 9.62 -0.87 -35.72
N GLU A 868 10.81 -0.76 -35.15
CA GLU A 868 11.47 -1.88 -34.45
C GLU A 868 10.83 -2.05 -33.06
N ALA A 869 10.61 -3.28 -32.62
CA ALA A 869 9.85 -3.56 -31.40
C ALA A 869 10.57 -3.09 -30.12
N GLU A 870 11.90 -3.14 -30.13
CA GLU A 870 12.75 -2.62 -29.05
C GLU A 870 12.70 -1.09 -28.90
N ASP A 871 12.23 -0.37 -29.92
CA ASP A 871 12.06 1.09 -29.90
C ASP A 871 10.66 1.55 -29.51
N LEU A 872 9.73 0.61 -29.29
CA LEU A 872 8.36 0.87 -28.86
C LEU A 872 8.18 0.61 -27.35
N LEU A 873 7.00 0.94 -26.82
CA LEU A 873 6.69 0.72 -25.41
C LEU A 873 6.43 -0.77 -25.14
N ARG A 874 6.74 -1.22 -23.92
CA ARG A 874 6.60 -2.62 -23.48
C ARG A 874 6.05 -2.69 -22.07
N GLN A 875 5.24 -3.72 -21.79
CA GLN A 875 4.83 -4.09 -20.42
C GLN A 875 5.44 -5.40 -19.96
N THR A 876 5.99 -6.18 -20.89
CA THR A 876 6.69 -7.44 -20.63
C THR A 876 7.67 -7.73 -21.75
N GLY A 877 8.51 -8.74 -21.53
CA GLY A 877 9.56 -9.15 -22.45
C GLY A 877 10.88 -8.42 -22.22
N ARG A 878 11.93 -8.98 -22.81
CA ARG A 878 13.30 -8.46 -22.73
C ARG A 878 13.88 -8.20 -24.11
N VAL A 879 14.69 -7.17 -24.25
CA VAL A 879 15.43 -6.91 -25.49
C VAL A 879 16.60 -7.88 -25.58
N ILE A 880 16.73 -8.60 -26.69
CA ILE A 880 17.86 -9.51 -26.95
C ILE A 880 18.52 -9.17 -28.27
N SER A 881 19.81 -9.47 -28.39
CA SER A 881 20.47 -9.48 -29.70
C SER A 881 20.05 -10.73 -30.47
N ASP A 882 19.63 -10.55 -31.72
CA ASP A 882 19.18 -11.65 -32.59
C ASP A 882 19.57 -11.36 -34.04
N ALA A 883 20.45 -12.19 -34.60
CA ALA A 883 20.95 -12.01 -35.97
C ALA A 883 19.87 -12.22 -37.05
N GLY A 884 18.75 -12.89 -36.72
CA GLY A 884 17.61 -13.06 -37.62
C GLY A 884 16.64 -11.88 -37.62
N ALA A 885 16.77 -10.98 -36.64
CA ALA A 885 15.92 -9.82 -36.51
C ALA A 885 16.42 -8.65 -37.37
N ARG A 886 15.49 -7.82 -37.85
CA ARG A 886 15.84 -6.53 -38.45
C ARG A 886 16.44 -5.64 -37.35
N GLY A 887 17.45 -4.84 -37.69
CA GLY A 887 18.19 -4.05 -36.69
C GLY A 887 19.09 -4.86 -35.73
N GLY A 888 19.07 -6.20 -35.79
CA GLY A 888 19.91 -7.08 -34.98
C GLY A 888 19.42 -7.30 -33.55
N LYS A 889 18.22 -6.83 -33.21
CA LYS A 889 17.58 -7.02 -31.90
C LYS A 889 16.12 -7.41 -32.05
N ALA A 890 15.58 -8.06 -31.02
CA ALA A 890 14.16 -8.39 -30.93
C ALA A 890 13.70 -8.36 -29.47
N VAL A 891 12.41 -8.23 -29.24
CA VAL A 891 11.79 -8.34 -27.93
C VAL A 891 11.33 -9.78 -27.71
N GLN A 892 11.84 -10.43 -26.66
CA GLN A 892 11.52 -11.81 -26.30
C GLN A 892 10.62 -11.86 -25.06
N ALA A 893 9.44 -12.47 -25.17
CA ALA A 893 8.66 -12.97 -24.04
C ALA A 893 8.91 -14.46 -23.84
N ILE A 894 9.09 -14.86 -22.59
CA ILE A 894 9.45 -16.23 -22.19
C ILE A 894 8.26 -16.88 -21.48
N SER A 895 7.95 -18.11 -21.88
CA SER A 895 6.93 -18.94 -21.23
C SER A 895 7.15 -19.02 -19.71
N GLU A 896 6.05 -19.00 -18.95
CA GLU A 896 6.02 -19.11 -17.47
C GLU A 896 6.76 -18.01 -16.68
N ILE A 897 7.34 -17.03 -17.36
CA ILE A 897 8.06 -15.91 -16.75
C ILE A 897 7.40 -14.60 -17.18
N SER A 898 7.32 -14.36 -18.49
CA SER A 898 6.72 -13.13 -19.00
C SER A 898 5.20 -13.15 -18.81
N PRO A 899 4.60 -12.15 -18.12
CA PRO A 899 3.15 -12.07 -18.00
C PRO A 899 2.46 -11.96 -19.37
N PRO A 900 1.22 -12.46 -19.53
CA PRO A 900 0.46 -12.49 -20.79
C PRO A 900 -0.15 -11.11 -21.12
N ILE A 901 0.72 -10.13 -21.35
CA ILE A 901 0.39 -8.74 -21.68
C ILE A 901 1.14 -8.27 -22.94
N TYR A 902 1.09 -6.97 -23.25
CA TYR A 902 1.71 -6.38 -24.41
C TYR A 902 3.25 -6.43 -24.32
N VAL A 903 3.85 -7.21 -25.22
CA VAL A 903 5.30 -7.23 -25.47
C VAL A 903 5.74 -6.07 -26.34
N MET A 904 4.79 -5.38 -26.97
CA MET A 904 4.99 -4.21 -27.82
C MET A 904 3.66 -3.44 -27.92
N TYR A 905 3.70 -2.12 -27.75
CA TYR A 905 2.60 -1.19 -28.05
C TYR A 905 3.14 0.23 -28.34
N GLY A 906 2.28 1.12 -28.84
CA GLY A 906 2.67 2.36 -29.52
C GLY A 906 2.70 2.16 -31.04
N PRO A 907 3.19 3.11 -31.86
CA PRO A 907 3.83 4.38 -31.51
C PRO A 907 2.87 5.57 -31.31
N TYR A 908 1.55 5.39 -31.35
CA TYR A 908 0.58 6.51 -31.38
C TYR A 908 0.80 7.45 -32.56
N TRP A 909 1.17 6.89 -33.70
CA TRP A 909 1.60 7.64 -34.87
C TRP A 909 0.42 8.14 -35.69
N PHE A 910 0.50 9.37 -36.18
CA PHE A 910 -0.54 9.97 -37.02
C PHE A 910 -0.51 9.36 -38.43
N VAL A 911 -1.61 8.71 -38.82
CA VAL A 911 -1.77 8.05 -40.12
C VAL A 911 -2.93 8.70 -40.88
N PRO A 912 -2.73 9.12 -42.15
CA PRO A 912 -3.81 9.66 -42.98
C PRO A 912 -4.93 8.66 -43.25
N ALA A 913 -6.12 9.16 -43.56
CA ALA A 913 -7.23 8.33 -44.04
C ALA A 913 -6.79 7.46 -45.24
N GLY A 914 -7.26 6.21 -45.29
CA GLY A 914 -6.84 5.25 -46.31
C GLY A 914 -7.03 3.80 -45.87
N ARG A 915 -6.67 2.87 -46.75
CA ARG A 915 -6.69 1.42 -46.48
C ARG A 915 -5.28 0.89 -46.32
N TYR A 916 -5.03 0.16 -45.24
CA TYR A 916 -3.70 -0.26 -44.85
C TYR A 916 -3.68 -1.71 -44.36
N LYS A 917 -2.48 -2.25 -44.24
CA LYS A 917 -2.18 -3.46 -43.47
C LYS A 917 -0.99 -3.19 -42.55
N ALA A 918 -1.06 -3.63 -41.30
CA ALA A 918 0.08 -3.70 -40.40
C ALA A 918 0.72 -5.09 -40.51
N ARG A 919 1.98 -5.14 -40.89
CA ARG A 919 2.78 -6.36 -41.07
C ARG A 919 3.68 -6.53 -39.84
N PHE A 920 3.32 -7.43 -38.95
CA PHE A 920 4.08 -7.78 -37.75
C PHE A 920 5.04 -8.92 -38.06
N ARG A 921 6.30 -8.79 -37.64
CA ARG A 921 7.34 -9.80 -37.84
C ARG A 921 7.63 -10.53 -36.52
N LEU A 922 7.28 -11.81 -36.47
CA LEU A 922 7.22 -12.61 -35.24
C LEU A 922 7.95 -13.93 -35.38
N ARG A 923 8.50 -14.45 -34.29
CA ARG A 923 9.02 -15.83 -34.20
C ARG A 923 8.49 -16.50 -32.95
N TRP A 924 8.24 -17.80 -33.02
CA TRP A 924 7.73 -18.60 -31.91
C TRP A 924 8.64 -19.80 -31.62
N GLU A 925 8.78 -20.13 -30.35
CA GLU A 925 9.43 -21.36 -29.89
C GLU A 925 8.67 -21.94 -28.70
N GLY A 926 8.24 -23.20 -28.79
CA GLY A 926 7.46 -23.86 -27.75
C GLY A 926 6.59 -24.98 -28.30
N VAL A 927 5.81 -25.62 -27.43
CA VAL A 927 4.94 -26.74 -27.82
C VAL A 927 3.94 -26.28 -28.88
N SER A 928 3.87 -26.98 -30.01
CA SER A 928 2.87 -26.76 -31.07
C SER A 928 1.48 -27.17 -30.57
N GLY A 929 0.85 -26.30 -29.77
CA GLY A 929 -0.51 -26.48 -29.26
C GLY A 929 -1.55 -25.67 -30.03
N SER A 930 -2.83 -25.88 -29.69
CA SER A 930 -3.97 -25.11 -30.22
C SER A 930 -4.25 -23.80 -29.45
N GLY A 931 -3.44 -23.48 -28.43
CA GLY A 931 -3.55 -22.23 -27.68
C GLY A 931 -3.15 -21.00 -28.52
N LYS A 932 -3.55 -19.80 -28.08
CA LYS A 932 -3.12 -18.55 -28.72
C LYS A 932 -1.65 -18.29 -28.40
N ALA A 933 -0.86 -17.87 -29.40
CA ALA A 933 0.50 -17.39 -29.21
C ALA A 933 0.49 -15.88 -28.92
N ALA A 934 -0.20 -15.12 -29.78
CA ALA A 934 -0.32 -13.66 -29.68
C ALA A 934 -1.66 -13.17 -30.23
N THR A 935 -2.11 -12.00 -29.77
CA THR A 935 -3.11 -11.18 -30.47
C THR A 935 -2.41 -9.93 -31.01
N LEU A 936 -2.58 -9.67 -32.30
CA LEU A 936 -2.05 -8.49 -32.98
C LEU A 936 -3.19 -7.51 -33.19
N GLU A 937 -3.02 -6.27 -32.75
CA GLU A 937 -4.05 -5.24 -32.84
C GLU A 937 -3.49 -4.00 -33.51
N VAL A 938 -4.30 -3.40 -34.38
CA VAL A 938 -4.19 -2.00 -34.77
C VAL A 938 -5.37 -1.29 -34.12
N ALA A 939 -5.11 -0.27 -33.32
CA ALA A 939 -6.13 0.39 -32.51
C ALA A 939 -5.92 1.91 -32.44
N THR A 940 -6.86 2.62 -31.85
CA THR A 940 -6.76 4.03 -31.46
C THR A 940 -7.37 4.24 -30.07
N ASP A 941 -7.34 5.46 -29.52
CA ASP A 941 -7.76 5.79 -28.14
C ASP A 941 -7.10 4.87 -27.09
N PHE A 942 -5.76 4.79 -27.13
CA PHE A 942 -4.96 3.93 -26.23
C PHE A 942 -5.37 2.46 -26.24
N GLY A 943 -5.72 1.95 -27.42
CA GLY A 943 -6.11 0.55 -27.59
C GLY A 943 -7.57 0.25 -27.24
N ARG A 944 -8.42 1.25 -26.98
CA ARG A 944 -9.84 1.05 -26.65
C ARG A 944 -10.70 0.81 -27.89
N LYS A 945 -10.32 1.38 -29.03
CA LYS A 945 -11.01 1.20 -30.31
C LYS A 945 -10.12 0.42 -31.26
N VAL A 946 -10.38 -0.88 -31.39
CA VAL A 946 -9.66 -1.77 -32.31
C VAL A 946 -10.13 -1.52 -33.74
N LEU A 947 -9.18 -1.21 -34.63
CA LEU A 947 -9.37 -0.94 -36.06
C LEU A 947 -9.12 -2.19 -36.91
N GLY A 948 -8.26 -3.10 -36.43
CA GLY A 948 -8.00 -4.39 -37.04
C GLY A 948 -7.36 -5.34 -36.01
N GLU A 949 -7.68 -6.62 -36.08
CA GLU A 949 -7.17 -7.65 -35.17
C GLU A 949 -6.79 -8.92 -35.95
N SER A 950 -5.73 -9.59 -35.52
CA SER A 950 -5.46 -10.98 -35.90
C SER A 950 -5.00 -11.79 -34.69
N VAL A 951 -5.60 -12.96 -34.50
CA VAL A 951 -5.12 -13.96 -33.54
C VAL A 951 -4.07 -14.83 -34.21
N VAL A 952 -2.93 -15.02 -33.57
CA VAL A 952 -1.82 -15.85 -34.06
C VAL A 952 -1.72 -17.10 -33.21
N TYR A 953 -1.67 -18.26 -33.87
CA TYR A 953 -1.47 -19.54 -33.21
C TYR A 953 -0.01 -20.03 -33.38
N PRO A 954 0.53 -20.86 -32.47
CA PRO A 954 1.85 -21.46 -32.59
C PRO A 954 2.10 -22.12 -33.96
N LEU A 955 1.06 -22.77 -34.51
CA LEU A 955 1.10 -23.41 -35.83
C LEU A 955 1.31 -22.42 -36.98
N ASP A 956 0.92 -21.15 -36.83
CA ASP A 956 1.17 -20.14 -37.87
C ASP A 956 2.64 -19.72 -37.92
N LEU A 957 3.30 -19.70 -36.76
CA LEU A 957 4.69 -19.27 -36.60
C LEU A 957 5.72 -20.40 -36.65
N THR A 958 5.29 -21.66 -36.75
CA THR A 958 6.17 -22.83 -36.87
C THR A 958 6.24 -23.43 -38.30
N LYS A 959 5.45 -22.90 -39.25
CA LYS A 959 5.49 -23.33 -40.67
C LYS A 959 6.84 -23.12 -41.35
N LYS A 960 7.60 -22.11 -40.93
CA LYS A 960 8.93 -21.78 -41.43
C LYS A 960 9.87 -21.48 -40.26
N SER A 961 11.13 -21.86 -40.39
CA SER A 961 12.16 -21.49 -39.43
C SER A 961 12.42 -19.98 -39.48
N GLY A 962 12.54 -19.35 -38.31
CA GLY A 962 12.87 -17.92 -38.19
C GLY A 962 11.64 -17.01 -38.11
N PHE A 963 11.86 -15.71 -38.36
CA PHE A 963 10.81 -14.70 -38.30
C PHE A 963 9.83 -14.82 -39.48
N GLN A 964 8.54 -14.69 -39.18
CA GLN A 964 7.44 -14.74 -40.13
C GLN A 964 6.59 -13.48 -40.04
N ASP A 965 6.08 -13.03 -41.19
CA ASP A 965 5.25 -11.84 -41.30
C ASP A 965 3.76 -12.21 -41.19
N VAL A 966 3.04 -11.56 -40.27
CA VAL A 966 1.59 -11.66 -40.11
C VAL A 966 0.97 -10.30 -40.42
N ASN A 967 -0.03 -10.27 -41.31
CA ASN A 967 -0.66 -9.02 -41.75
C ASN A 967 -2.01 -8.82 -41.07
N VAL A 968 -2.24 -7.63 -40.52
CA VAL A 968 -3.52 -7.18 -39.95
C VAL A 968 -4.08 -6.06 -40.83
N PRO A 969 -5.11 -6.30 -41.64
CA PRO A 969 -5.75 -5.26 -42.44
C PRO A 969 -6.54 -4.29 -41.56
N PHE A 970 -6.52 -2.99 -41.90
CA PHE A 970 -7.34 -1.97 -41.24
C PHE A 970 -7.62 -0.80 -42.19
N ASP A 971 -8.74 -0.11 -41.98
CA ASP A 971 -9.16 1.03 -42.78
C ASP A 971 -9.38 2.25 -41.87
N LEU A 972 -8.97 3.43 -42.34
CA LEU A 972 -9.13 4.71 -41.64
C LEU A 972 -10.04 5.63 -42.46
N GLY A 973 -11.19 5.98 -41.89
CA GLY A 973 -12.13 6.94 -42.49
C GLY A 973 -11.66 8.40 -42.39
N ASP A 974 -10.96 8.73 -41.31
CA ASP A 974 -10.35 10.04 -41.05
C ASP A 974 -8.90 9.82 -40.58
N ALA A 975 -8.05 10.85 -40.73
CA ALA A 975 -6.68 10.80 -40.27
C ALA A 975 -6.64 10.80 -38.73
N THR A 976 -5.90 9.88 -38.13
CA THR A 976 -5.86 9.74 -36.66
C THR A 976 -4.56 9.09 -36.18
N ALA A 977 -4.32 9.14 -34.87
CA ALA A 977 -3.22 8.41 -34.25
C ALA A 977 -3.57 6.93 -34.09
N ILE A 978 -2.66 6.03 -34.48
CA ILE A 978 -2.83 4.59 -34.30
C ILE A 978 -1.79 3.98 -33.35
N ASP A 979 -2.22 2.92 -32.68
CA ASP A 979 -1.48 2.09 -31.74
C ASP A 979 -1.37 0.67 -32.33
N LEU A 980 -0.15 0.14 -32.41
CA LEU A 980 0.20 -1.17 -32.97
C LEU A 980 0.65 -2.08 -31.83
N ARG A 981 -0.12 -3.12 -31.54
CA ARG A 981 0.00 -3.86 -30.29
C ARG A 981 0.19 -5.34 -30.52
N VAL A 982 1.06 -5.95 -29.73
CA VAL A 982 1.26 -7.40 -29.69
C VAL A 982 1.02 -7.88 -28.27
N LYS A 983 -0.13 -8.49 -28.02
CA LYS A 983 -0.47 -9.13 -26.74
C LYS A 983 0.01 -10.57 -26.73
N TYR A 984 0.88 -10.91 -25.79
CA TYR A 984 1.36 -12.26 -25.56
C TYR A 984 0.39 -13.09 -24.69
N HIS A 985 0.29 -14.40 -24.90
CA HIS A 985 -0.66 -15.29 -24.20
C HIS A 985 -0.02 -16.41 -23.35
N GLY A 986 1.30 -16.44 -23.18
CA GLY A 986 1.94 -17.31 -22.18
C GLY A 986 2.19 -18.78 -22.57
N SER A 987 1.70 -19.27 -23.72
CA SER A 987 1.70 -20.71 -24.07
C SER A 987 3.05 -21.27 -24.61
N GLY A 988 4.08 -20.44 -24.67
CA GLY A 988 5.40 -20.71 -25.25
C GLY A 988 6.14 -19.39 -25.47
N SER A 989 7.38 -19.38 -25.94
CA SER A 989 8.15 -18.15 -26.07
C SER A 989 7.88 -17.43 -27.39
N LEU A 990 7.74 -16.09 -27.34
CA LEU A 990 7.44 -15.23 -28.48
C LEU A 990 8.54 -14.19 -28.67
N TRP A 991 8.95 -13.98 -29.91
CA TRP A 991 9.83 -12.89 -30.32
C TRP A 991 9.08 -11.95 -31.24
N VAL A 992 9.24 -10.66 -31.01
CA VAL A 992 8.72 -9.58 -31.85
C VAL A 992 9.91 -8.76 -32.35
N ASP A 993 10.05 -8.68 -33.67
CA ASP A 993 11.14 -7.95 -34.34
C ASP A 993 10.66 -6.54 -34.70
N SER A 994 9.66 -6.43 -35.58
CA SER A 994 9.21 -5.15 -36.08
C SER A 994 7.76 -5.18 -36.55
N VAL A 995 7.18 -4.00 -36.70
CA VAL A 995 5.89 -3.79 -37.37
C VAL A 995 6.03 -2.76 -38.47
N GLU A 996 5.46 -3.07 -39.63
CA GLU A 996 5.44 -2.19 -40.80
C GLU A 996 4.01 -1.89 -41.25
N ILE A 997 3.63 -0.62 -41.37
CA ILE A 997 2.35 -0.23 -41.97
C ILE A 997 2.56 -0.17 -43.50
N VAL A 998 1.63 -0.74 -44.29
CA VAL A 998 1.73 -0.76 -45.75
C VAL A 998 0.38 -0.39 -46.36
N PRO A 999 0.29 0.55 -47.32
CA PRO A 999 -0.93 0.81 -48.06
C PRO A 999 -1.46 -0.45 -48.76
N ARG A 1000 -2.79 -0.63 -48.79
CA ARG A 1000 -3.45 -1.69 -49.57
C ARG A 1000 -3.95 -1.10 -50.88
N GLU A 1001 -3.54 -1.68 -52.01
CA GLU A 1001 -4.15 -1.39 -53.31
C GLU A 1001 -5.62 -1.81 -53.29
N MET A 1002 -6.48 -1.06 -53.98
CA MET A 1002 -7.84 -1.53 -54.25
C MET A 1002 -7.73 -2.80 -55.12
N PRO A 1003 -8.39 -3.93 -54.76
CA PRO A 1003 -8.57 -4.99 -55.75
C PRO A 1003 -9.20 -4.35 -56.98
N GLY A 1004 -8.60 -4.57 -58.15
CA GLY A 1004 -8.93 -3.91 -59.40
C GLY A 1004 -10.45 -3.77 -59.58
N SER A 1005 -10.86 -2.55 -59.90
CA SER A 1005 -12.21 -2.17 -60.32
C SER A 1005 -12.80 -3.13 -61.33
#